data_AF-G0NNV7-F1
#
_entry.id   AF-G0NNV7-F1
#
_cell.length_a   1.000
_cell.length_b   1.000
_cell.length_c   1.000
_cell.angle_alpha   90.00
_cell.angle_beta   90.00
_cell.angle_gamma   90.00
#
_symmetry.space_group_name_H-M   'P 1'
#
loop_
_entity.id
_entity.type
_entity.pdbx_description
1 polymer ?
#
loop_
_entity_poly.entity_id
_entity_poly.type
_entity_poly.pdbx_seq_one_letter_code
_entity_poly.pdbx_strand_id
1 'polypeptide(L)'
;MAEPTVSDEAMDTSVSTAIQNVKSYGISQVLEAHRSDARALAVTESGVLISGGRDDKVNWWGKKGGKYSKTLTFEQPQGMAVNSIAYVDMDDGWKLFVGRKDGTIAVYASGSQEPVAVFKEHTQNVCCLHINQKGTHLLSGSWDANVMIFPITEINKSSFTVHRCVGHSLSVWALASFPENPDVYLSASADKTIRLWHGNETTATFKGHTDVVRALAVLSNENFLSAGNDGHIIHWNVSSRHMLGKFSTNSHDFIYSMTLSDSHILTTGEDGTLEFWTMDTHTDGTITILSEEVLMLPAGTTWDAKVLPNSDIAVSGSDGRLYVLSNDSTRQASDEIKEAFAAEVAAKFEAKMVREQAESAEVVKIKVDVDDRPTQLELQYRKGTDPGLCAQEFIQENHLPMHYLEEITKFIKDRVPEARAYDVKTGKKVRIDGEEYDYALSVSLGKGEDMKMPFNVNESPEFAAQRFVERKGLPVAVIPALAGMISQEMDKVSRGGGGSGYEDPFTGGGRYVPGGSSSSGGGGGGADPFTGGVRYVPGGTGANGGDFAGDPLTGDGGYRAAVENTGNHAVPLSSMKQDKKRPRGALIPVPEYYIIGLSGKGEKAVAKLKELNEKQDAFQLSTDQINCLEELFHLATTSNYSSDVAQSAFDTALQWPVEHLAPVLDFFRVALTHESLNSYFCTGERGQDLVMKIIAILVSDPADMVLKVMVCRCIGNAFAHPAGRSLFASYELSTLAPLVIRQLLNEKQILQMSAATALANWSLALLKQSETVEQLGPKEDLLRALITGIEAVDSFGFVSEEALSRLLQTIVTIMWGDSSVIRLAKNRNMAAIAARLKDATQNETTKSMARDVVEMTHAV
;
A
#
# COMPACT_ATOMS: atom_id res chain seq x y z
N MET A 1 -33.69 -36.34 -51.69
CA MET A 1 -32.63 -35.32 -51.74
C MET A 1 -33.30 -33.96 -51.71
N ALA A 2 -33.17 -33.23 -50.62
CA ALA A 2 -33.29 -31.77 -50.49
C ALA A 2 -33.02 -31.48 -49.00
N GLU A 3 -32.12 -30.55 -48.71
CA GLU A 3 -31.67 -30.24 -47.35
C GLU A 3 -32.64 -29.27 -46.65
N PRO A 4 -32.72 -29.27 -45.30
CA PRO A 4 -33.33 -28.18 -44.58
C PRO A 4 -32.34 -27.03 -44.43
N THR A 5 -32.71 -25.84 -44.91
CA THR A 5 -31.98 -24.59 -44.67
C THR A 5 -32.14 -24.16 -43.21
N VAL A 6 -31.02 -23.89 -42.54
CA VAL A 6 -31.01 -23.29 -41.19
C VAL A 6 -31.50 -21.85 -41.29
N SER A 7 -32.43 -21.48 -40.40
CA SER A 7 -32.84 -20.08 -40.17
C SER A 7 -31.96 -19.46 -39.09
N ASP A 8 -31.55 -18.20 -39.27
CA ASP A 8 -30.80 -17.45 -38.25
C ASP A 8 -31.61 -17.31 -36.95
N GLU A 9 -31.20 -18.04 -35.91
CA GLU A 9 -31.74 -17.88 -34.56
C GLU A 9 -30.97 -16.80 -33.78
N ALA A 10 -31.72 -15.79 -33.34
CA ALA A 10 -31.58 -15.15 -32.03
C ALA A 10 -30.14 -14.88 -31.51
N MET A 11 -29.43 -13.97 -32.15
CA MET A 11 -28.56 -13.04 -31.42
C MET A 11 -29.29 -11.71 -31.19
N ASP A 12 -28.94 -11.08 -30.06
CA ASP A 12 -29.32 -9.71 -29.66
C ASP A 12 -30.74 -9.46 -29.11
N THR A 13 -30.95 -9.81 -27.83
CA THR A 13 -31.93 -9.15 -26.93
C THR A 13 -31.47 -9.04 -25.46
N SER A 14 -30.39 -9.75 -25.06
CA SER A 14 -29.90 -9.81 -23.67
C SER A 14 -29.20 -8.54 -23.17
N VAL A 15 -28.82 -7.62 -24.05
CA VAL A 15 -28.18 -6.34 -23.67
C VAL A 15 -29.21 -5.35 -23.07
N SER A 16 -30.49 -5.46 -23.44
CA SER A 16 -31.52 -4.52 -23.00
C SER A 16 -31.99 -4.69 -21.54
N THR A 17 -31.69 -5.83 -20.91
CA THR A 17 -32.26 -6.21 -19.61
C THR A 17 -31.43 -5.81 -18.39
N ALA A 18 -30.16 -5.43 -18.57
CA ALA A 18 -29.26 -5.03 -17.49
C ALA A 18 -29.35 -3.53 -17.13
N ILE A 19 -29.98 -2.72 -17.99
CA ILE A 19 -30.24 -1.29 -17.74
C ILE A 19 -31.75 -1.12 -17.50
N GLN A 20 -32.23 -1.57 -16.33
CA GLN A 20 -33.42 -0.94 -15.76
C GLN A 20 -33.02 0.46 -15.29
N ASN A 21 -33.05 1.41 -16.22
CA ASN A 21 -33.06 2.83 -15.89
C ASN A 21 -34.10 3.06 -14.80
N VAL A 22 -33.65 3.63 -13.67
CA VAL A 22 -34.50 4.28 -12.67
C VAL A 22 -35.54 5.11 -13.43
N LYS A 23 -36.82 4.75 -13.35
CA LYS A 23 -37.86 5.38 -14.18
C LYS A 23 -38.14 6.85 -13.81
N SER A 24 -37.54 7.32 -12.72
CA SER A 24 -37.65 8.68 -12.21
C SER A 24 -36.42 9.55 -12.55
N TYR A 25 -35.23 9.22 -12.05
CA TYR A 25 -34.05 10.10 -12.11
C TYR A 25 -33.24 10.03 -13.41
N GLY A 26 -33.04 11.18 -14.05
CA GLY A 26 -32.14 11.37 -15.20
C GLY A 26 -31.13 12.50 -14.95
N ILE A 27 -30.05 12.54 -15.74
CA ILE A 27 -29.01 13.58 -15.62
C ILE A 27 -29.61 14.98 -15.86
N SER A 28 -29.34 15.90 -14.93
CA SER A 28 -29.68 17.32 -15.02
C SER A 28 -28.46 18.16 -15.40
N GLN A 29 -27.31 17.90 -14.77
CA GLN A 29 -26.06 18.56 -15.10
C GLN A 29 -24.83 17.76 -14.65
N VAL A 30 -23.77 17.79 -15.45
CA VAL A 30 -22.41 17.36 -15.04
C VAL A 30 -21.59 18.61 -14.75
N LEU A 31 -20.83 18.62 -13.65
CA LEU A 31 -19.99 19.74 -13.21
C LEU A 31 -18.53 19.30 -13.14
N GLU A 32 -17.68 19.89 -13.97
CA GLU A 32 -16.22 19.73 -13.91
C GLU A 32 -15.68 20.49 -12.68
N ALA A 33 -15.66 19.80 -11.54
CA ALA A 33 -15.50 20.45 -10.25
C ALA A 33 -14.05 20.56 -9.80
N HIS A 34 -13.33 19.44 -9.85
CA HIS A 34 -11.99 19.24 -9.31
C HIS A 34 -11.07 18.56 -10.35
N ARG A 35 -9.75 18.71 -10.23
CA ARG A 35 -8.75 18.04 -11.09
C ARG A 35 -8.36 16.63 -10.63
N SER A 36 -8.92 16.20 -9.51
CA SER A 36 -8.76 14.91 -8.85
C SER A 36 -10.06 14.63 -8.08
N ASP A 37 -10.15 13.49 -7.38
CA ASP A 37 -11.35 13.02 -6.68
C ASP A 37 -12.15 14.13 -5.98
N ALA A 38 -13.43 14.27 -6.34
CA ALA A 38 -14.38 15.09 -5.61
C ALA A 38 -14.88 14.26 -4.42
N ARG A 39 -14.26 14.43 -3.25
CA ARG A 39 -14.31 13.45 -2.16
C ARG A 39 -15.46 13.64 -1.17
N ALA A 40 -16.00 14.86 -1.06
CA ALA A 40 -17.03 15.20 -0.09
C ALA A 40 -18.03 16.24 -0.63
N LEU A 41 -19.30 16.12 -0.25
CA LEU A 41 -20.39 17.04 -0.61
C LEU A 41 -21.12 17.60 0.62
N ALA A 42 -21.51 18.87 0.52
CA ALA A 42 -22.49 19.50 1.41
C ALA A 42 -23.48 20.32 0.59
N VAL A 43 -24.68 20.52 1.13
CA VAL A 43 -25.78 21.24 0.48
C VAL A 43 -26.36 22.24 1.48
N THR A 44 -26.62 23.47 1.03
CA THR A 44 -27.28 24.50 1.85
C THR A 44 -28.80 24.38 1.76
N GLU A 45 -29.55 24.98 2.70
CA GLU A 45 -31.02 25.04 2.62
C GLU A 45 -31.52 25.74 1.34
N SER A 46 -30.72 26.65 0.79
CA SER A 46 -30.98 27.33 -0.49
C SER A 46 -30.60 26.51 -1.74
N GLY A 47 -30.14 25.27 -1.57
CA GLY A 47 -29.77 24.37 -2.67
C GLY A 47 -28.46 24.72 -3.37
N VAL A 48 -27.55 25.45 -2.71
CA VAL A 48 -26.16 25.62 -3.17
C VAL A 48 -25.40 24.34 -2.85
N LEU A 49 -24.64 23.82 -3.82
CA LEU A 49 -23.75 22.68 -3.59
C LEU A 49 -22.37 23.19 -3.17
N ILE A 50 -21.73 22.49 -2.25
CA ILE A 50 -20.34 22.71 -1.83
C ILE A 50 -19.62 21.38 -2.03
N SER A 51 -18.46 21.39 -2.70
CA SER A 51 -17.67 20.19 -2.99
C SER A 51 -16.22 20.36 -2.56
N GLY A 52 -15.70 19.41 -1.79
CA GLY A 52 -14.29 19.31 -1.42
C GLY A 52 -13.58 18.25 -2.27
N GLY A 53 -12.36 18.53 -2.72
CA GLY A 53 -11.60 17.60 -3.55
C GLY A 53 -10.13 17.44 -3.16
N ARG A 54 -9.51 16.42 -3.76
CA ARG A 54 -8.08 16.10 -3.60
C ARG A 54 -7.13 17.02 -4.39
N ASP A 55 -7.66 18.06 -5.04
CA ASP A 55 -6.91 19.11 -5.72
C ASP A 55 -6.79 20.40 -4.90
N ASP A 56 -6.78 20.25 -3.56
CA ASP A 56 -6.63 21.29 -2.54
C ASP A 56 -7.70 22.38 -2.56
N LYS A 57 -8.91 22.07 -3.06
CA LYS A 57 -9.98 23.06 -3.26
C LYS A 57 -11.29 22.66 -2.62
N VAL A 58 -12.02 23.67 -2.15
CA VAL A 58 -13.46 23.59 -1.92
C VAL A 58 -14.17 24.54 -2.88
N ASN A 59 -15.09 24.03 -3.69
CA ASN A 59 -15.85 24.81 -4.68
C ASN A 59 -17.31 24.95 -4.27
N TRP A 60 -17.89 26.13 -4.50
CA TRP A 60 -19.32 26.40 -4.32
C TRP A 60 -20.02 26.53 -5.67
N TRP A 61 -21.26 26.05 -5.74
CA TRP A 61 -22.05 25.99 -6.96
C TRP A 61 -23.43 26.61 -6.73
N GLY A 62 -23.60 27.85 -7.20
CA GLY A 62 -24.89 28.54 -7.20
C GLY A 62 -25.71 28.24 -8.45
N LYS A 63 -27.04 28.18 -8.30
CA LYS A 63 -27.98 27.95 -9.41
C LYS A 63 -28.43 29.28 -10.01
N LYS A 64 -28.20 29.51 -11.30
CA LYS A 64 -28.67 30.70 -12.05
C LYS A 64 -29.32 30.27 -13.36
N GLY A 65 -30.56 30.70 -13.58
CA GLY A 65 -31.33 30.29 -14.76
C GLY A 65 -31.54 28.77 -14.87
N GLY A 66 -31.70 28.09 -13.73
CA GLY A 66 -31.89 26.64 -13.64
C GLY A 66 -30.61 25.80 -13.65
N LYS A 67 -29.46 26.34 -14.06
CA LYS A 67 -28.17 25.62 -14.11
C LYS A 67 -27.23 26.01 -12.98
N TYR A 68 -26.45 25.04 -12.50
CA TYR A 68 -25.35 25.26 -11.56
C TYR A 68 -24.13 25.87 -12.26
N SER A 69 -23.48 26.79 -11.56
CA SER A 69 -22.22 27.41 -11.98
C SER A 69 -21.35 27.67 -10.75
N LYS A 70 -20.03 27.53 -10.92
CA LYS A 70 -19.06 27.77 -9.84
C LYS A 70 -19.13 29.24 -9.41
N THR A 71 -19.39 29.51 -8.13
CA THR A 71 -19.56 30.86 -7.57
C THR A 71 -18.40 31.29 -6.69
N LEU A 72 -17.83 30.38 -5.90
CA LEU A 72 -16.68 30.61 -5.01
C LEU A 72 -15.74 29.40 -5.04
N THR A 73 -14.48 29.64 -4.74
CA THR A 73 -13.47 28.61 -4.48
C THR A 73 -12.64 29.02 -3.27
N PHE A 74 -12.43 28.10 -2.33
CA PHE A 74 -11.51 28.24 -1.21
C PHE A 74 -10.31 27.34 -1.47
N GLU A 75 -9.15 27.93 -1.69
CA GLU A 75 -7.90 27.17 -1.84
C GLU A 75 -7.39 26.79 -0.44
N GLN A 76 -6.96 25.53 -0.31
CA GLN A 76 -6.21 25.06 0.85
C GLN A 76 -4.71 25.22 0.55
N PRO A 77 -3.81 25.13 1.56
CA PRO A 77 -2.38 25.10 1.30
C PRO A 77 -2.02 23.96 0.34
N GLN A 78 -0.93 24.10 -0.42
CA GLN A 78 -0.52 23.08 -1.40
C GLN A 78 -0.36 21.71 -0.73
N GLY A 79 -0.99 20.68 -1.31
CA GLY A 79 -0.99 19.31 -0.80
C GLY A 79 -2.08 18.99 0.23
N MET A 80 -2.87 19.98 0.63
CA MET A 80 -3.91 19.84 1.64
C MET A 80 -5.24 19.36 1.07
N ALA A 81 -5.21 18.12 0.56
CA ALA A 81 -6.37 17.41 0.04
C ALA A 81 -7.55 17.45 1.03
N VAL A 82 -8.72 17.84 0.53
CA VAL A 82 -9.97 17.92 1.29
C VAL A 82 -10.68 16.57 1.21
N ASN A 83 -10.80 15.89 2.36
CA ASN A 83 -11.47 14.58 2.42
C ASN A 83 -12.86 14.65 3.07
N SER A 84 -13.16 15.72 3.81
CA SER A 84 -14.47 15.94 4.42
C SER A 84 -14.80 17.43 4.49
N ILE A 85 -16.09 17.77 4.40
CA ILE A 85 -16.61 19.13 4.57
C ILE A 85 -17.89 19.09 5.39
N ALA A 86 -18.17 20.17 6.12
CA ALA A 86 -19.44 20.35 6.80
C ALA A 86 -19.86 21.83 6.80
N TYR A 87 -21.15 22.08 6.63
CA TYR A 87 -21.71 23.42 6.45
C TYR A 87 -22.80 23.69 7.49
N VAL A 88 -22.89 24.92 7.97
CA VAL A 88 -23.98 25.35 8.87
C VAL A 88 -24.31 26.83 8.66
N ASP A 89 -25.59 27.15 8.55
CA ASP A 89 -26.12 28.52 8.62
C ASP A 89 -26.24 28.96 10.09
N MET A 90 -25.94 30.22 10.37
CA MET A 90 -25.85 30.84 11.70
C MET A 90 -26.52 32.22 11.67
N ASP A 91 -26.90 32.75 12.84
CA ASP A 91 -27.44 34.13 12.93
C ASP A 91 -26.45 35.21 12.45
N ASP A 92 -25.14 34.93 12.50
CA ASP A 92 -24.06 35.81 12.04
C ASP A 92 -23.60 35.54 10.59
N GLY A 93 -24.24 34.60 9.88
CA GLY A 93 -23.96 34.27 8.48
C GLY A 93 -23.85 32.76 8.25
N TRP A 94 -22.75 32.30 7.66
CA TRP A 94 -22.50 30.85 7.49
C TRP A 94 -21.12 30.46 7.99
N LYS A 95 -20.96 29.21 8.40
CA LYS A 95 -19.66 28.57 8.69
C LYS A 95 -19.47 27.31 7.85
N LEU A 96 -18.26 27.15 7.32
CA LEU A 96 -17.83 26.00 6.54
C LEU A 96 -16.59 25.40 7.21
N PHE A 97 -16.68 24.12 7.55
CA PHE A 97 -15.60 23.33 8.13
C PHE A 97 -15.00 22.43 7.05
N VAL A 98 -13.66 22.43 6.94
CA VAL A 98 -12.92 21.72 5.90
C VAL A 98 -11.89 20.81 6.56
N GLY A 99 -12.13 19.50 6.49
CA GLY A 99 -11.27 18.47 7.05
C GLY A 99 -10.14 18.11 6.10
N ARG A 100 -8.91 18.28 6.58
CA ARG A 100 -7.68 18.22 5.76
C ARG A 100 -6.83 16.97 6.05
N LYS A 101 -5.97 16.65 5.09
CA LYS A 101 -5.02 15.52 5.10
C LYS A 101 -4.06 15.48 6.30
N ASP A 102 -3.70 16.62 6.90
CA ASP A 102 -2.76 16.72 8.03
C ASP A 102 -3.41 16.61 9.42
N GLY A 103 -4.73 16.41 9.49
CA GLY A 103 -5.48 16.44 10.74
C GLY A 103 -5.99 17.82 11.15
N THR A 104 -5.73 18.87 10.38
CA THR A 104 -6.33 20.18 10.64
C THR A 104 -7.77 20.29 10.14
N ILE A 105 -8.56 21.12 10.82
CA ILE A 105 -9.89 21.53 10.37
C ILE A 105 -9.85 23.03 10.15
N ALA A 106 -9.95 23.47 8.90
CA ALA A 106 -10.07 24.89 8.60
C ALA A 106 -11.53 25.34 8.69
N VAL A 107 -11.74 26.50 9.32
CA VAL A 107 -13.04 27.12 9.50
C VAL A 107 -13.09 28.37 8.63
N TYR A 108 -14.01 28.42 7.68
CA TYR A 108 -14.32 29.60 6.89
C TYR A 108 -15.66 30.18 7.36
N ALA A 109 -15.82 31.50 7.26
CA ALA A 109 -17.05 32.19 7.59
C ALA A 109 -17.44 33.19 6.50
N SER A 110 -18.73 33.50 6.41
CA SER A 110 -19.27 34.47 5.45
C SER A 110 -18.53 35.81 5.51
N GLY A 111 -18.01 36.26 4.36
CA GLY A 111 -17.26 37.51 4.24
C GLY A 111 -15.74 37.35 4.27
N SER A 112 -15.20 36.16 4.57
CA SER A 112 -13.76 35.85 4.46
C SER A 112 -13.50 34.80 3.38
N GLN A 113 -12.44 34.99 2.59
CA GLN A 113 -11.86 33.94 1.74
C GLN A 113 -10.72 33.17 2.43
N GLU A 114 -10.15 33.73 3.49
CA GLU A 114 -9.17 33.08 4.37
C GLU A 114 -9.89 32.35 5.53
N PRO A 115 -9.30 31.28 6.10
CA PRO A 115 -9.86 30.61 7.25
C PRO A 115 -9.82 31.53 8.48
N VAL A 116 -10.96 31.69 9.15
CA VAL A 116 -11.09 32.47 10.40
C VAL A 116 -10.54 31.72 11.61
N ALA A 117 -10.42 30.40 11.53
CA ALA A 117 -9.72 29.55 12.49
C ALA A 117 -9.18 28.28 11.81
N VAL A 118 -8.16 27.66 12.40
CA VAL A 118 -7.67 26.34 12.02
C VAL A 118 -7.47 25.53 13.30
N PHE A 119 -8.23 24.46 13.48
CA PHE A 119 -8.09 23.54 14.62
C PHE A 119 -7.05 22.47 14.31
N LYS A 120 -6.28 22.05 15.32
CA LYS A 120 -5.24 21.02 15.20
C LYS A 120 -5.33 20.02 16.36
N GLU A 121 -6.52 19.44 16.50
CA GLU A 121 -6.83 18.46 17.54
C GLU A 121 -6.53 17.02 17.09
N HIS A 122 -6.69 16.74 15.79
CA HIS A 122 -6.30 15.47 15.21
C HIS A 122 -4.83 15.48 14.78
N THR A 123 -4.23 14.29 14.79
CA THR A 123 -2.83 14.06 14.39
C THR A 123 -2.68 13.57 12.96
N GLN A 124 -3.79 13.17 12.33
CA GLN A 124 -3.87 12.57 10.99
C GLN A 124 -5.16 12.99 10.29
N ASN A 125 -5.21 12.78 8.97
CA ASN A 125 -6.31 13.09 8.06
C ASN A 125 -7.73 13.06 8.68
N VAL A 126 -8.45 14.18 8.56
CA VAL A 126 -9.86 14.28 8.97
C VAL A 126 -10.75 13.78 7.84
N CYS A 127 -11.12 12.51 7.90
CA CYS A 127 -11.86 11.81 6.85
C CYS A 127 -13.38 11.91 6.98
N CYS A 128 -13.92 12.35 8.11
CA CYS A 128 -15.34 12.67 8.24
C CYS A 128 -15.60 13.90 9.14
N LEU A 129 -16.61 14.68 8.77
CA LEU A 129 -17.15 15.81 9.53
C LEU A 129 -18.68 15.73 9.51
N HIS A 130 -19.33 16.05 10.63
CA HIS A 130 -20.79 16.06 10.73
C HIS A 130 -21.27 17.19 11.66
N ILE A 131 -22.33 17.90 11.27
CA ILE A 131 -22.96 18.94 12.09
C ILE A 131 -24.21 18.32 12.72
N ASN A 132 -24.40 18.46 14.03
CA ASN A 132 -25.65 18.01 14.65
C ASN A 132 -26.86 18.83 14.15
N GLN A 133 -28.06 18.25 14.14
CA GLN A 133 -29.23 18.90 13.52
C GLN A 133 -29.60 20.27 14.12
N LYS A 134 -29.15 20.58 15.34
CA LYS A 134 -29.35 21.89 15.98
C LYS A 134 -28.27 22.94 15.63
N GLY A 135 -27.26 22.59 14.84
CA GLY A 135 -26.13 23.46 14.49
C GLY A 135 -25.22 23.82 15.66
N THR A 136 -25.33 23.13 16.81
CA THR A 136 -24.58 23.47 18.04
C THR A 136 -23.25 22.75 18.14
N HIS A 137 -23.12 21.56 17.55
CA HIS A 137 -21.91 20.73 17.65
C HIS A 137 -21.43 20.28 16.27
N LEU A 138 -20.12 20.45 16.03
CA LEU A 138 -19.39 19.80 14.95
C LEU A 138 -18.71 18.55 15.53
N LEU A 139 -18.90 17.42 14.87
CA LEU A 139 -18.16 16.19 15.10
C LEU A 139 -17.09 16.05 14.01
N SER A 140 -15.89 15.60 14.37
CA SER A 140 -14.84 15.21 13.42
C SER A 140 -14.25 13.85 13.74
N GLY A 141 -13.93 13.07 12.70
CA GLY A 141 -13.35 11.74 12.82
C GLY A 141 -12.15 11.60 11.89
N SER A 142 -11.13 10.88 12.39
CA SER A 142 -9.80 10.83 11.79
C SER A 142 -9.27 9.41 11.70
N TRP A 143 -8.24 9.24 10.85
CA TRP A 143 -7.38 8.06 10.85
C TRP A 143 -6.64 7.82 12.18
N ASP A 144 -6.55 8.84 13.05
CA ASP A 144 -5.97 8.69 14.39
C ASP A 144 -6.86 7.96 15.42
N ALA A 145 -7.99 7.42 14.96
CA ALA A 145 -8.98 6.66 15.72
C ALA A 145 -9.79 7.44 16.78
N ASN A 146 -9.63 8.77 16.86
CA ASN A 146 -10.43 9.61 17.77
C ASN A 146 -11.64 10.23 17.05
N VAL A 147 -12.62 10.64 17.86
CA VAL A 147 -13.63 11.63 17.46
C VAL A 147 -13.46 12.88 18.33
N MET A 148 -13.54 14.06 17.73
CA MET A 148 -13.56 15.34 18.45
C MET A 148 -14.93 16.02 18.31
N ILE A 149 -15.34 16.74 19.35
CA ILE A 149 -16.60 17.48 19.40
C ILE A 149 -16.29 18.95 19.69
N PHE A 150 -16.71 19.84 18.79
CA PHE A 150 -16.51 21.29 18.89
C PHE A 150 -17.86 22.00 19.09
N PRO A 151 -18.03 22.81 20.15
CA PRO A 151 -19.20 23.66 20.34
C PRO A 151 -19.17 24.87 19.38
N ILE A 152 -19.97 24.82 18.31
CA ILE A 152 -19.92 25.75 17.16
C ILE A 152 -20.16 27.21 17.56
N THR A 153 -21.08 27.42 18.51
CA THR A 153 -21.43 28.73 19.06
C THR A 153 -20.31 29.34 19.92
N GLU A 154 -19.31 28.54 20.32
CA GLU A 154 -18.21 28.95 21.18
C GLU A 154 -16.87 29.08 20.43
N ILE A 155 -16.78 28.60 19.19
CA ILE A 155 -15.58 28.66 18.34
C ILE A 155 -14.98 30.08 18.22
N ASN A 156 -15.82 31.12 18.24
CA ASN A 156 -15.38 32.51 18.11
C ASN A 156 -14.94 33.13 19.46
N LYS A 157 -15.02 32.40 20.59
CA LYS A 157 -14.58 32.87 21.91
C LYS A 157 -13.07 32.72 22.04
N SER A 158 -12.46 33.49 22.96
CA SER A 158 -11.02 33.40 23.26
C SER A 158 -10.57 32.06 23.86
N SER A 159 -11.51 31.25 24.34
CA SER A 159 -11.32 29.87 24.77
C SER A 159 -12.66 29.13 24.71
N PHE A 160 -12.64 27.88 24.29
CA PHE A 160 -13.75 26.93 24.35
C PHE A 160 -13.18 25.51 24.52
N THR A 161 -14.00 24.57 25.01
CA THR A 161 -13.57 23.19 25.23
C THR A 161 -13.85 22.33 24.01
N VAL A 162 -12.84 21.62 23.51
CA VAL A 162 -13.02 20.49 22.59
C VAL A 162 -13.10 19.21 23.42
N HIS A 163 -14.10 18.36 23.14
CA HIS A 163 -14.21 17.06 23.78
C HIS A 163 -13.65 15.96 22.88
N ARG A 164 -12.71 15.17 23.41
CA ARG A 164 -12.15 14.00 22.72
C ARG A 164 -12.82 12.71 23.18
N CYS A 165 -13.43 12.02 22.24
CA CYS A 165 -13.98 10.68 22.39
C CYS A 165 -12.90 9.65 22.06
N VAL A 166 -12.41 8.93 23.08
CA VAL A 166 -11.39 7.88 22.93
C VAL A 166 -12.06 6.51 23.06
N GLY A 167 -11.85 5.62 22.08
CA GLY A 167 -12.36 4.25 22.20
C GLY A 167 -12.29 3.39 20.95
N HIS A 168 -12.41 3.96 19.76
CA HIS A 168 -12.09 3.19 18.54
C HIS A 168 -10.59 2.86 18.53
N SER A 169 -10.25 1.68 18.04
CA SER A 169 -8.83 1.29 17.91
C SER A 169 -8.21 1.74 16.59
N LEU A 170 -9.04 2.09 15.60
CA LEU A 170 -8.68 2.24 14.18
C LEU A 170 -9.48 3.40 13.55
N SER A 171 -9.09 3.83 12.34
CA SER A 171 -9.64 5.00 11.60
C SER A 171 -11.17 5.17 11.71
N VAL A 172 -11.66 6.37 12.03
CA VAL A 172 -13.09 6.70 12.09
C VAL A 172 -13.58 7.28 10.75
N TRP A 173 -14.55 6.62 10.12
CA TRP A 173 -14.96 6.88 8.74
C TRP A 173 -16.32 7.55 8.58
N ALA A 174 -17.24 7.38 9.52
CA ALA A 174 -18.53 8.06 9.50
C ALA A 174 -18.97 8.51 10.89
N LEU A 175 -19.80 9.55 10.90
CA LEU A 175 -20.39 10.18 12.08
C LEU A 175 -21.86 10.46 11.82
N ALA A 176 -22.69 10.39 12.86
CA ALA A 176 -24.06 10.85 12.80
C ALA A 176 -24.53 11.35 14.18
N SER A 177 -25.62 12.11 14.20
CA SER A 177 -26.23 12.68 15.41
C SER A 177 -27.72 12.39 15.42
N PHE A 178 -28.31 12.18 16.60
CA PHE A 178 -29.77 12.00 16.70
C PHE A 178 -30.52 13.34 16.71
N PRO A 179 -31.64 13.47 15.97
CA PRO A 179 -32.42 14.71 15.85
C PRO A 179 -32.77 15.39 17.17
N GLU A 180 -33.29 14.63 18.14
CA GLU A 180 -33.84 15.19 19.37
C GLU A 180 -32.79 15.30 20.49
N ASN A 181 -31.71 14.51 20.39
CA ASN A 181 -30.67 14.34 21.41
C ASN A 181 -29.33 14.95 20.94
N PRO A 182 -29.10 16.26 21.15
CA PRO A 182 -27.96 16.98 20.57
C PRO A 182 -26.59 16.61 21.12
N ASP A 183 -26.56 15.82 22.21
CA ASP A 183 -25.37 15.32 22.91
C ASP A 183 -25.17 13.80 22.74
N VAL A 184 -25.95 13.16 21.84
CA VAL A 184 -25.85 11.72 21.54
C VAL A 184 -25.47 11.52 20.08
N TYR A 185 -24.40 10.75 19.86
CA TYR A 185 -23.73 10.65 18.58
C TYR A 185 -23.36 9.21 18.24
N LEU A 186 -23.26 8.90 16.96
CA LEU A 186 -22.72 7.65 16.44
C LEU A 186 -21.38 7.90 15.74
N SER A 187 -20.44 6.96 15.86
CA SER A 187 -19.24 6.89 15.03
C SER A 187 -19.01 5.49 14.50
N ALA A 188 -18.54 5.37 13.26
CA ALA A 188 -18.25 4.12 12.56
C ALA A 188 -16.77 4.06 12.17
N SER A 189 -16.15 2.88 12.30
CA SER A 189 -14.69 2.74 12.20
C SER A 189 -14.24 1.54 11.36
N ALA A 190 -12.97 1.60 10.95
CA ALA A 190 -12.19 0.48 10.44
C ALA A 190 -12.07 -0.69 11.43
N ASP A 191 -12.28 -0.46 12.73
CA ASP A 191 -12.36 -1.52 13.74
C ASP A 191 -13.62 -2.40 13.65
N LYS A 192 -14.43 -2.21 12.59
CA LYS A 192 -15.63 -2.99 12.26
C LYS A 192 -16.76 -2.79 13.27
N THR A 193 -16.63 -1.80 14.15
CA THR A 193 -17.62 -1.46 15.16
C THR A 193 -18.21 -0.07 14.92
N ILE A 194 -19.36 0.13 15.54
CA ILE A 194 -20.03 1.42 15.63
C ILE A 194 -20.14 1.74 17.12
N ARG A 195 -19.83 2.97 17.53
CA ARG A 195 -19.94 3.42 18.92
C ARG A 195 -21.06 4.44 19.07
N LEU A 196 -21.84 4.29 20.15
CA LEU A 196 -22.76 5.31 20.64
C LEU A 196 -22.04 6.11 21.71
N TRP A 197 -22.09 7.43 21.60
CA TRP A 197 -21.51 8.37 22.54
C TRP A 197 -22.58 9.19 23.24
N HIS A 198 -22.38 9.48 24.52
CA HIS A 198 -23.09 10.55 25.22
C HIS A 198 -22.03 11.53 25.75
N GLY A 199 -22.04 12.76 25.24
CA GLY A 199 -20.87 13.64 25.37
C GLY A 199 -19.62 12.94 24.80
N ASN A 200 -18.60 12.73 25.63
CA ASN A 200 -17.36 12.04 25.26
C ASN A 200 -17.24 10.58 25.75
N GLU A 201 -18.27 10.02 26.38
CA GLU A 201 -18.25 8.66 26.91
C GLU A 201 -18.94 7.67 25.96
N THR A 202 -18.35 6.50 25.72
CA THR A 202 -19.01 5.42 24.96
C THR A 202 -20.08 4.75 25.82
N THR A 203 -21.34 4.82 25.40
CA THR A 203 -22.48 4.18 26.09
C THR A 203 -22.90 2.84 25.47
N ALA A 204 -22.58 2.62 24.19
CA ALA A 204 -22.78 1.36 23.49
C ALA A 204 -21.75 1.10 22.39
N THR A 205 -21.60 -0.17 22.01
CA THR A 205 -20.83 -0.59 20.84
C THR A 205 -21.61 -1.67 20.09
N PHE A 206 -21.86 -1.45 18.81
CA PHE A 206 -22.56 -2.37 17.92
C PHE A 206 -21.51 -3.14 17.10
N LYS A 207 -21.76 -4.44 16.91
CA LYS A 207 -20.88 -5.37 16.18
C LYS A 207 -21.72 -6.25 15.26
N GLY A 208 -21.32 -6.36 13.99
CA GLY A 208 -22.04 -7.17 13.00
C GLY A 208 -21.54 -7.02 11.57
N HIS A 209 -20.87 -5.91 11.26
CA HIS A 209 -20.07 -5.80 10.04
C HIS A 209 -18.84 -6.72 10.11
N THR A 210 -18.44 -7.27 8.98
CA THR A 210 -17.26 -8.14 8.84
C THR A 210 -16.03 -7.39 8.33
N ASP A 211 -16.20 -6.13 7.91
CA ASP A 211 -15.14 -5.23 7.43
C ASP A 211 -15.40 -3.76 7.87
N VAL A 212 -14.57 -2.83 7.42
CA VAL A 212 -14.62 -1.38 7.71
C VAL A 212 -16.04 -0.82 7.55
N VAL A 213 -16.56 -0.16 8.59
CA VAL A 213 -17.84 0.57 8.51
C VAL A 213 -17.57 2.00 8.05
N ARG A 214 -18.23 2.44 6.98
CA ARG A 214 -17.95 3.72 6.29
C ARG A 214 -19.09 4.72 6.23
N ALA A 215 -20.33 4.27 6.42
CA ALA A 215 -21.51 5.08 6.33
C ALA A 215 -22.44 4.86 7.52
N LEU A 216 -23.12 5.92 7.94
CA LEU A 216 -24.13 5.93 9.00
C LEU A 216 -25.29 6.83 8.57
N ALA A 217 -26.52 6.42 8.84
CA ALA A 217 -27.70 7.27 8.65
C ALA A 217 -28.73 7.01 9.77
N VAL A 218 -29.22 8.07 10.41
CA VAL A 218 -30.18 7.97 11.51
C VAL A 218 -31.60 8.02 10.96
N LEU A 219 -32.41 6.99 11.25
CA LEU A 219 -33.83 6.93 10.88
C LEU A 219 -34.72 7.56 11.96
N SER A 220 -34.37 7.32 13.23
CA SER A 220 -35.06 7.88 14.40
C SER A 220 -34.13 7.88 15.62
N ASN A 221 -34.56 8.41 16.77
CA ASN A 221 -33.79 8.29 18.02
C ASN A 221 -33.47 6.84 18.42
N GLU A 222 -34.30 5.88 17.99
CA GLU A 222 -34.16 4.47 18.35
C GLU A 222 -33.58 3.61 17.22
N ASN A 223 -33.53 4.09 15.97
CA ASN A 223 -33.13 3.27 14.83
C ASN A 223 -32.15 3.98 13.90
N PHE A 224 -31.14 3.26 13.43
CA PHE A 224 -30.15 3.78 12.47
C PHE A 224 -29.63 2.68 11.53
N LEU A 225 -29.11 3.11 10.39
CA LEU A 225 -28.49 2.29 9.37
C LEU A 225 -26.97 2.49 9.37
N SER A 226 -26.25 1.44 8.97
CA SER A 226 -24.81 1.51 8.68
C SER A 226 -24.46 0.74 7.42
N ALA A 227 -23.40 1.13 6.74
CA ALA A 227 -22.83 0.37 5.62
C ALA A 227 -21.31 0.49 5.54
N GLY A 228 -20.67 -0.39 4.76
CA GLY A 228 -19.21 -0.46 4.70
C GLY A 228 -18.63 -1.36 3.62
N ASN A 229 -17.38 -1.77 3.84
CA ASN A 229 -16.57 -2.57 2.92
C ASN A 229 -17.06 -4.03 2.73
N ASP A 230 -17.99 -4.49 3.56
CA ASP A 230 -18.59 -5.82 3.43
C ASP A 230 -19.81 -5.85 2.50
N GLY A 231 -20.11 -4.73 1.81
CA GLY A 231 -21.22 -4.65 0.85
C GLY A 231 -22.60 -4.81 1.50
N HIS A 232 -22.70 -4.54 2.81
CA HIS A 232 -23.92 -4.71 3.57
C HIS A 232 -24.46 -3.39 4.10
N ILE A 233 -25.78 -3.23 4.03
CA ILE A 233 -26.53 -2.23 4.80
C ILE A 233 -27.12 -2.97 6.01
N ILE A 234 -26.80 -2.53 7.22
CA ILE A 234 -27.31 -3.13 8.45
C ILE A 234 -28.21 -2.12 9.16
N HIS A 235 -29.40 -2.58 9.55
CA HIS A 235 -30.37 -1.83 10.35
C HIS A 235 -30.25 -2.20 11.82
N TRP A 236 -30.14 -1.20 12.69
CA TRP A 236 -29.89 -1.34 14.11
C TRP A 236 -30.95 -0.65 14.95
N ASN A 237 -31.26 -1.24 16.10
CA ASN A 237 -31.97 -0.56 17.18
C ASN A 237 -31.00 -0.13 18.29
N VAL A 238 -31.10 1.12 18.72
CA VAL A 238 -30.21 1.79 19.68
C VAL A 238 -30.38 1.20 21.08
N SER A 239 -31.59 1.19 21.63
CA SER A 239 -31.84 0.72 23.00
C SER A 239 -31.53 -0.76 23.20
N SER A 240 -32.01 -1.61 22.29
CA SER A 240 -31.81 -3.07 22.38
C SER A 240 -30.43 -3.53 21.91
N ARG A 241 -29.71 -2.69 21.14
CA ARG A 241 -28.37 -2.97 20.57
C ARG A 241 -28.35 -4.14 19.59
N HIS A 242 -29.52 -4.55 19.10
CA HIS A 242 -29.67 -5.64 18.14
C HIS A 242 -29.76 -5.14 16.70
N MET A 243 -29.27 -5.98 15.79
CA MET A 243 -29.52 -5.87 14.36
C MET A 243 -30.98 -6.26 14.08
N LEU A 244 -31.74 -5.33 13.48
CA LEU A 244 -33.12 -5.53 13.04
C LEU A 244 -33.21 -6.12 11.63
N GLY A 245 -32.23 -5.82 10.77
CA GLY A 245 -32.20 -6.26 9.38
C GLY A 245 -30.83 -6.12 8.76
N LYS A 246 -30.58 -6.88 7.68
CA LYS A 246 -29.34 -6.85 6.92
C LYS A 246 -29.66 -7.05 5.44
N PHE A 247 -29.20 -6.12 4.61
CA PHE A 247 -29.40 -6.08 3.17
C PHE A 247 -28.02 -6.10 2.50
N SER A 248 -27.90 -6.66 1.30
CA SER A 248 -26.62 -6.80 0.59
C SER A 248 -26.72 -6.16 -0.77
N THR A 249 -25.77 -5.30 -1.14
CA THR A 249 -25.78 -4.68 -2.46
C THR A 249 -25.56 -5.68 -3.59
N ASN A 250 -26.23 -5.44 -4.72
CA ASN A 250 -26.04 -6.18 -5.97
C ASN A 250 -24.74 -5.78 -6.71
N SER A 251 -24.14 -4.62 -6.43
CA SER A 251 -22.82 -4.26 -6.98
C SER A 251 -21.67 -5.00 -6.31
N HIS A 252 -21.91 -5.66 -5.17
CA HIS A 252 -20.95 -6.46 -4.38
C HIS A 252 -19.68 -5.70 -3.92
N ASP A 253 -19.68 -4.37 -3.99
CA ASP A 253 -18.50 -3.55 -3.73
C ASP A 253 -18.60 -2.69 -2.46
N PHE A 254 -17.54 -1.93 -2.18
CA PHE A 254 -17.47 -1.08 -0.98
C PHE A 254 -18.48 0.06 -1.02
N ILE A 255 -19.33 0.17 0.01
CA ILE A 255 -20.24 1.31 0.20
C ILE A 255 -19.47 2.44 0.90
N TYR A 256 -19.36 3.60 0.26
CA TYR A 256 -18.59 4.75 0.76
C TYR A 256 -19.44 5.81 1.45
N SER A 257 -20.68 6.03 1.00
CA SER A 257 -21.60 6.98 1.62
C SER A 257 -23.03 6.43 1.60
N MET A 258 -23.85 6.93 2.53
CA MET A 258 -25.27 6.67 2.62
C MET A 258 -26.00 7.98 2.92
N THR A 259 -27.10 8.24 2.24
CA THR A 259 -27.96 9.40 2.51
C THR A 259 -29.42 8.98 2.44
N LEU A 260 -30.24 9.54 3.32
CA LEU A 260 -31.68 9.28 3.35
C LEU A 260 -32.44 10.34 2.56
N SER A 261 -33.54 9.89 1.97
CA SER A 261 -34.67 10.68 1.49
C SER A 261 -35.95 10.11 2.11
N ASP A 262 -37.08 10.80 1.92
CA ASP A 262 -38.38 10.39 2.51
C ASP A 262 -38.79 8.95 2.20
N SER A 263 -38.38 8.39 1.05
CA SER A 263 -38.75 7.04 0.58
C SER A 263 -37.59 6.16 0.14
N HIS A 264 -36.36 6.66 0.08
CA HIS A 264 -35.19 5.90 -0.37
C HIS A 264 -33.98 6.09 0.53
N ILE A 265 -33.25 5.00 0.74
CA ILE A 265 -31.82 5.05 1.09
C ILE A 265 -31.05 5.17 -0.21
N LEU A 266 -30.08 6.09 -0.27
CA LEU A 266 -29.15 6.26 -1.38
C LEU A 266 -27.77 5.79 -0.95
N THR A 267 -27.12 4.91 -1.72
CA THR A 267 -25.74 4.47 -1.45
C THR A 267 -24.82 4.69 -2.65
N THR A 268 -23.56 5.04 -2.37
CA THR A 268 -22.48 5.21 -3.36
C THR A 268 -21.33 4.26 -3.08
N GLY A 269 -20.53 3.90 -4.09
CA GLY A 269 -19.51 2.86 -3.93
C GLY A 269 -18.38 2.82 -4.97
N GLU A 270 -17.49 1.85 -4.79
CA GLU A 270 -16.24 1.67 -5.56
C GLU A 270 -16.47 1.52 -7.07
N ASP A 271 -17.58 0.90 -7.50
CA ASP A 271 -17.88 0.65 -8.91
C ASP A 271 -18.52 1.85 -9.65
N GLY A 272 -18.72 2.96 -8.95
CA GLY A 272 -19.25 4.20 -9.50
C GLY A 272 -20.74 4.14 -9.82
N THR A 273 -21.51 3.38 -9.04
CA THR A 273 -22.97 3.41 -9.06
C THR A 273 -23.56 4.38 -8.02
N LEU A 274 -24.83 4.74 -8.22
CA LEU A 274 -25.73 5.26 -7.20
C LEU A 274 -26.88 4.27 -7.09
N GLU A 275 -27.04 3.64 -5.93
CA GLU A 275 -28.11 2.67 -5.69
C GLU A 275 -29.24 3.31 -4.88
N PHE A 276 -30.48 3.03 -5.30
CA PHE A 276 -31.72 3.51 -4.72
C PHE A 276 -32.43 2.32 -4.06
N TRP A 277 -32.56 2.38 -2.74
CA TRP A 277 -33.23 1.38 -1.94
C TRP A 277 -34.58 1.94 -1.50
N THR A 278 -35.64 1.67 -2.25
CA THR A 278 -37.00 2.10 -1.87
C THR A 278 -37.40 1.37 -0.59
N MET A 279 -37.68 2.11 0.47
CA MET A 279 -38.00 1.55 1.78
C MET A 279 -39.41 1.93 2.23
N ASP A 280 -40.09 1.00 2.90
CA ASP A 280 -41.24 1.29 3.75
C ASP A 280 -40.81 1.23 5.22
N THR A 281 -41.35 2.14 6.04
CA THR A 281 -41.04 2.22 7.48
C THR A 281 -42.29 1.82 8.27
N HIS A 282 -42.19 0.68 8.95
CA HIS A 282 -43.28 0.14 9.77
C HIS A 282 -43.49 0.97 11.04
N THR A 283 -44.65 0.81 11.68
CA THR A 283 -45.01 1.54 12.90
C THR A 283 -44.17 1.19 14.13
N ASP A 284 -43.45 0.08 14.10
CA ASP A 284 -42.43 -0.29 15.10
C ASP A 284 -41.02 0.28 14.79
N GLY A 285 -40.91 1.03 13.70
CA GLY A 285 -39.67 1.62 13.20
C GLY A 285 -38.76 0.64 12.46
N THR A 286 -39.16 -0.61 12.22
CA THR A 286 -38.46 -1.50 11.30
C THR A 286 -38.61 -0.99 9.85
N ILE A 287 -37.64 -1.30 8.98
CA ILE A 287 -37.74 -0.97 7.55
C ILE A 287 -37.83 -2.23 6.70
N THR A 288 -38.51 -2.15 5.57
CA THR A 288 -38.53 -3.18 4.52
C THR A 288 -38.15 -2.56 3.20
N ILE A 289 -37.19 -3.18 2.50
CA ILE A 289 -36.81 -2.78 1.15
C ILE A 289 -37.88 -3.32 0.18
N LEU A 290 -38.49 -2.42 -0.57
CA LEU A 290 -39.53 -2.71 -1.56
C LEU A 290 -38.96 -2.92 -2.97
N SER A 291 -37.93 -2.15 -3.33
CA SER A 291 -37.20 -2.27 -4.59
C SER A 291 -35.78 -1.75 -4.46
N GLU A 292 -34.91 -2.27 -5.33
CA GLU A 292 -33.51 -1.87 -5.47
C GLU A 292 -33.33 -1.45 -6.94
N GLU A 293 -32.92 -0.21 -7.19
CA GLU A 293 -32.63 0.32 -8.52
C GLU A 293 -31.20 0.87 -8.57
N VAL A 294 -30.48 0.65 -9.66
CA VAL A 294 -29.06 1.02 -9.78
C VAL A 294 -28.87 1.97 -10.95
N LEU A 295 -28.30 3.15 -10.68
CA LEU A 295 -27.88 4.10 -11.71
C LEU A 295 -26.35 4.10 -11.82
N MET A 296 -25.82 3.65 -12.97
CA MET A 296 -24.38 3.71 -13.24
C MET A 296 -23.98 5.14 -13.65
N LEU A 297 -22.91 5.65 -13.03
CA LEU A 297 -22.30 6.94 -13.38
C LEU A 297 -20.96 6.70 -14.14
N PRO A 298 -20.50 7.63 -14.99
CA PRO A 298 -19.22 7.52 -15.71
C PRO A 298 -17.99 7.43 -14.79
N ALA A 299 -18.02 8.09 -13.63
CA ALA A 299 -16.94 8.06 -12.65
C ALA A 299 -16.56 6.63 -12.27
N GLY A 300 -15.26 6.38 -12.07
CA GLY A 300 -14.77 5.07 -11.60
C GLY A 300 -15.42 4.67 -10.29
N THR A 301 -15.41 5.59 -9.31
CA THR A 301 -15.95 5.44 -7.96
C THR A 301 -16.82 6.64 -7.61
N THR A 302 -17.88 6.43 -6.83
CA THR A 302 -18.80 7.46 -6.34
C THR A 302 -18.60 7.66 -4.83
N TRP A 303 -18.13 8.85 -4.46
CA TRP A 303 -17.57 9.10 -3.13
C TRP A 303 -18.59 9.56 -2.09
N ASP A 304 -19.53 10.40 -2.49
CA ASP A 304 -20.58 10.92 -1.64
C ASP A 304 -21.83 11.26 -2.47
N ALA A 305 -23.00 11.21 -1.85
CA ALA A 305 -24.27 11.68 -2.42
C ALA A 305 -25.03 12.54 -1.41
N LYS A 306 -25.81 13.51 -1.90
CA LYS A 306 -26.68 14.38 -1.10
C LYS A 306 -27.98 14.67 -1.83
N VAL A 307 -29.10 14.61 -1.11
CA VAL A 307 -30.42 15.03 -1.59
C VAL A 307 -30.52 16.55 -1.47
N LEU A 308 -30.99 17.20 -2.52
CA LEU A 308 -31.20 18.65 -2.55
C LEU A 308 -32.61 19.00 -2.03
N PRO A 309 -32.84 20.25 -1.56
CA PRO A 309 -34.17 20.72 -1.10
C PRO A 309 -35.31 20.61 -2.12
N ASN A 310 -35.00 20.44 -3.42
CA ASN A 310 -35.97 20.24 -4.49
C ASN A 310 -36.08 18.77 -4.95
N SER A 311 -35.59 17.82 -4.15
CA SER A 311 -35.54 16.38 -4.42
C SER A 311 -34.64 15.97 -5.62
N ASP A 312 -33.81 16.87 -6.15
CA ASP A 312 -32.69 16.47 -7.01
C ASP A 312 -31.61 15.77 -6.15
N ILE A 313 -30.68 15.04 -6.77
CA ILE A 313 -29.57 14.37 -6.08
C ILE A 313 -28.24 14.84 -6.67
N ALA A 314 -27.28 15.23 -5.83
CA ALA A 314 -25.90 15.46 -6.22
C ALA A 314 -25.02 14.28 -5.79
N VAL A 315 -24.17 13.80 -6.69
CA VAL A 315 -23.18 12.73 -6.43
C VAL A 315 -21.79 13.22 -6.84
N SER A 316 -20.74 12.87 -6.10
CA SER A 316 -19.35 13.22 -6.42
C SER A 316 -18.52 12.01 -6.87
N GLY A 317 -17.67 12.21 -7.89
CA GLY A 317 -16.91 11.15 -8.56
C GLY A 317 -15.40 11.19 -8.34
N SER A 318 -14.75 10.05 -8.53
CA SER A 318 -13.28 9.90 -8.55
C SER A 318 -12.59 10.55 -9.74
N ASP A 319 -13.35 10.92 -10.76
CA ASP A 319 -12.94 11.71 -11.93
C ASP A 319 -12.91 13.23 -11.64
N GLY A 320 -13.28 13.65 -10.43
CA GLY A 320 -13.36 15.06 -10.05
C GLY A 320 -14.65 15.76 -10.47
N ARG A 321 -15.61 15.03 -11.04
CA ARG A 321 -16.91 15.56 -11.47
C ARG A 321 -17.96 15.48 -10.37
N LEU A 322 -18.98 16.33 -10.47
CA LEU A 322 -20.25 16.17 -9.76
C LEU A 322 -21.37 15.90 -10.76
N TYR A 323 -22.26 14.98 -10.39
CA TYR A 323 -23.43 14.59 -11.15
C TYR A 323 -24.68 15.08 -10.43
N VAL A 324 -25.44 15.98 -11.06
CA VAL A 324 -26.73 16.44 -10.57
C VAL A 324 -27.83 15.70 -11.33
N LEU A 325 -28.64 14.94 -10.62
CA LEU A 325 -29.69 14.07 -11.13
C LEU A 325 -31.05 14.63 -10.72
N SER A 326 -32.06 14.50 -11.60
CA SER A 326 -33.41 15.01 -11.34
C SER A 326 -34.50 14.03 -11.76
N ASN A 327 -35.49 13.87 -10.89
CA ASN A 327 -36.74 13.15 -11.18
C ASN A 327 -37.77 14.01 -11.94
N ASP A 328 -37.53 15.31 -12.07
CA ASP A 328 -38.37 16.24 -12.82
C ASP A 328 -37.84 16.36 -14.25
N SER A 329 -38.61 15.89 -15.22
CA SER A 329 -38.26 15.94 -16.64
C SER A 329 -38.02 17.36 -17.17
N THR A 330 -38.56 18.40 -16.51
CA THR A 330 -38.33 19.80 -16.86
C THR A 330 -36.98 20.34 -16.38
N ARG A 331 -36.33 19.66 -15.42
CA ARG A 331 -35.01 20.01 -14.87
C ARG A 331 -33.89 19.14 -15.44
N GLN A 332 -34.22 18.05 -16.13
CA GLN A 332 -33.22 17.21 -16.79
C GLN A 332 -32.48 17.96 -17.92
N ALA A 333 -31.33 17.44 -18.31
CA ALA A 333 -30.49 18.03 -19.35
C ALA A 333 -31.12 17.91 -20.76
N SER A 334 -30.55 18.63 -21.73
CA SER A 334 -30.86 18.43 -23.15
C SER A 334 -30.48 17.01 -23.59
N ASP A 335 -31.12 16.53 -24.65
CA ASP A 335 -30.89 15.18 -25.17
C ASP A 335 -29.43 14.97 -25.57
N GLU A 336 -28.75 16.00 -26.10
CA GLU A 336 -27.31 16.03 -26.37
C GLU A 336 -26.45 15.63 -25.16
N ILE A 337 -26.78 16.14 -23.96
CA ILE A 337 -26.05 15.85 -22.71
C ILE A 337 -26.43 14.46 -22.20
N LYS A 338 -27.69 14.05 -22.36
CA LYS A 338 -28.16 12.70 -21.99
C LYS A 338 -27.50 11.62 -22.85
N GLU A 339 -27.38 11.84 -24.16
CA GLU A 339 -26.70 10.96 -25.11
C GLU A 339 -25.20 10.86 -24.81
N ALA A 340 -24.52 11.99 -24.58
CA ALA A 340 -23.10 11.99 -24.20
C ALA A 340 -22.86 11.23 -22.88
N PHE A 341 -23.67 11.50 -21.86
CA PHE A 341 -23.62 10.80 -20.57
C PHE A 341 -23.89 9.29 -20.74
N ALA A 342 -24.89 8.90 -21.52
CA ALA A 342 -25.21 7.50 -21.80
C ALA A 342 -24.09 6.79 -22.56
N ALA A 343 -23.41 7.48 -23.49
CA ALA A 343 -22.26 6.94 -24.21
C ALA A 343 -21.04 6.71 -23.29
N GLU A 344 -20.76 7.63 -22.35
CA GLU A 344 -19.71 7.42 -21.33
C GLU A 344 -20.03 6.22 -20.41
N VAL A 345 -21.29 6.08 -19.98
CA VAL A 345 -21.75 4.92 -19.17
C VAL A 345 -21.68 3.61 -19.97
N ALA A 346 -22.10 3.61 -21.23
CA ALA A 346 -22.03 2.44 -22.10
C ALA A 346 -20.58 1.98 -22.33
N ALA A 347 -19.66 2.90 -22.62
CA ALA A 347 -18.24 2.59 -22.80
C ALA A 347 -17.60 2.02 -21.51
N LYS A 348 -17.98 2.55 -20.33
CA LYS A 348 -17.58 1.98 -19.03
C LYS A 348 -18.10 0.56 -18.84
N PHE A 349 -19.37 0.31 -19.18
CA PHE A 349 -19.99 -1.00 -19.07
C PHE A 349 -19.36 -2.03 -20.03
N GLU A 350 -19.14 -1.65 -21.29
CA GLU A 350 -18.43 -2.47 -22.28
C GLU A 350 -17.01 -2.82 -21.80
N ALA A 351 -16.25 -1.85 -21.27
CA ALA A 351 -14.93 -2.10 -20.71
C ALA A 351 -14.97 -3.06 -19.51
N LYS A 352 -15.98 -2.95 -18.64
CA LYS A 352 -16.22 -3.90 -17.54
C LYS A 352 -16.53 -5.31 -18.08
N MET A 353 -17.44 -5.44 -19.04
CA MET A 353 -17.78 -6.73 -19.65
C MET A 353 -16.59 -7.37 -20.37
N VAL A 354 -15.79 -6.61 -21.14
CA VAL A 354 -14.60 -7.13 -21.82
C VAL A 354 -13.56 -7.65 -20.81
N ARG A 355 -13.39 -6.95 -19.67
CA ARG A 355 -12.56 -7.42 -18.57
C ARG A 355 -13.08 -8.71 -17.95
N GLU A 356 -14.36 -8.78 -17.61
CA GLU A 356 -15.00 -9.98 -17.05
C GLU A 356 -14.98 -11.17 -18.03
N GLN A 357 -15.14 -10.92 -19.33
CA GLN A 357 -15.00 -11.92 -20.38
C GLN A 357 -13.55 -12.42 -20.51
N ALA A 358 -12.55 -11.54 -20.43
CA ALA A 358 -11.14 -11.96 -20.42
C ALA A 358 -10.81 -12.77 -19.17
N GLU A 359 -11.23 -12.32 -17.99
CA GLU A 359 -11.03 -13.02 -16.72
C GLU A 359 -11.74 -14.39 -16.69
N SER A 360 -12.90 -14.53 -17.33
CA SER A 360 -13.63 -15.81 -17.44
C SER A 360 -13.12 -16.72 -18.57
N ALA A 361 -12.59 -16.19 -19.67
CA ALA A 361 -11.98 -16.97 -20.76
C ALA A 361 -10.69 -17.69 -20.32
N GLU A 362 -10.01 -17.16 -19.30
CA GLU A 362 -8.91 -17.84 -18.62
C GLU A 362 -9.37 -19.00 -17.72
N VAL A 363 -10.65 -19.09 -17.34
CA VAL A 363 -11.16 -20.07 -16.35
C VAL A 363 -12.02 -21.14 -17.01
N VAL A 364 -11.48 -22.35 -17.10
CA VAL A 364 -12.19 -23.53 -17.58
C VAL A 364 -13.01 -24.15 -16.45
N LYS A 365 -14.35 -24.14 -16.61
CA LYS A 365 -15.28 -24.84 -15.73
C LYS A 365 -15.40 -26.32 -16.12
N ILE A 366 -15.14 -27.22 -15.19
CA ILE A 366 -15.15 -28.67 -15.38
C ILE A 366 -16.12 -29.29 -14.38
N LYS A 367 -17.13 -30.02 -14.86
CA LYS A 367 -18.02 -30.79 -13.98
C LYS A 367 -17.32 -32.07 -13.50
N VAL A 368 -17.38 -32.31 -12.19
CA VAL A 368 -16.82 -33.47 -11.50
C VAL A 368 -17.96 -34.24 -10.82
N ASP A 369 -18.14 -35.49 -11.23
CA ASP A 369 -18.99 -36.45 -10.52
C ASP A 369 -18.16 -37.10 -9.39
N VAL A 370 -18.67 -37.08 -8.15
CA VAL A 370 -18.03 -37.73 -6.99
C VAL A 370 -19.09 -38.52 -6.21
N ASP A 371 -18.96 -39.85 -6.25
CA ASP A 371 -19.71 -40.89 -5.51
C ASP A 371 -21.15 -40.58 -5.07
N ASP A 372 -22.15 -41.08 -5.83
CA ASP A 372 -23.59 -41.15 -5.50
C ASP A 372 -24.26 -39.87 -4.97
N ARG A 373 -23.60 -38.71 -5.04
CA ARG A 373 -24.20 -37.40 -4.73
C ARG A 373 -25.19 -37.01 -5.83
N PRO A 374 -26.40 -36.53 -5.49
CA PRO A 374 -27.40 -36.11 -6.49
C PRO A 374 -27.04 -34.80 -7.22
N THR A 375 -25.92 -34.16 -6.88
CA THR A 375 -25.45 -32.90 -7.46
C THR A 375 -24.00 -32.99 -7.92
N GLN A 376 -23.79 -32.70 -9.21
CA GLN A 376 -22.46 -32.53 -9.80
C GLN A 376 -21.75 -31.31 -9.21
N LEU A 377 -20.46 -31.47 -8.91
CA LEU A 377 -19.61 -30.38 -8.44
C LEU A 377 -18.96 -29.67 -9.64
N GLU A 378 -18.73 -28.36 -9.54
CA GLU A 378 -18.06 -27.57 -10.57
C GLU A 378 -16.65 -27.16 -10.12
N LEU A 379 -15.64 -27.70 -10.80
CA LEU A 379 -14.23 -27.34 -10.60
C LEU A 379 -13.87 -26.21 -11.56
N GLN A 380 -13.25 -25.15 -11.05
CA GLN A 380 -12.84 -23.99 -11.85
C GLN A 380 -11.31 -23.96 -11.97
N TYR A 381 -10.78 -24.30 -13.16
CA TYR A 381 -9.34 -24.33 -13.43
C TYR A 381 -8.92 -23.13 -14.28
N ARG A 382 -8.02 -22.29 -13.77
CA ARG A 382 -7.43 -21.20 -14.55
C ARG A 382 -6.29 -21.71 -15.43
N LYS A 383 -6.37 -21.45 -16.73
CA LYS A 383 -5.33 -21.79 -17.72
C LYS A 383 -3.97 -21.21 -17.28
N GLY A 384 -2.94 -22.04 -17.30
CA GLY A 384 -1.58 -21.66 -16.90
C GLY A 384 -1.26 -21.73 -15.40
N THR A 385 -2.23 -22.09 -14.55
CA THR A 385 -1.98 -22.41 -13.12
C THR A 385 -1.62 -23.87 -12.90
N ASP A 386 -1.06 -24.22 -11.74
CA ASP A 386 -0.72 -25.61 -11.41
C ASP A 386 -1.99 -26.47 -11.23
N PRO A 387 -2.22 -27.51 -12.05
CA PRO A 387 -3.40 -28.37 -11.93
C PRO A 387 -3.44 -29.17 -10.63
N GLY A 388 -2.29 -29.45 -10.00
CA GLY A 388 -2.23 -30.11 -8.70
C GLY A 388 -2.68 -29.19 -7.56
N LEU A 389 -2.35 -27.90 -7.65
CA LEU A 389 -2.75 -26.92 -6.63
C LEU A 389 -4.24 -26.59 -6.74
N CYS A 390 -4.76 -26.43 -7.97
CA CYS A 390 -6.21 -26.31 -8.23
C CYS A 390 -6.99 -27.55 -7.73
N ALA A 391 -6.45 -28.76 -7.89
CA ALA A 391 -7.06 -29.98 -7.36
C ALA A 391 -7.12 -29.99 -5.83
N GLN A 392 -6.09 -29.50 -5.12
CA GLN A 392 -6.11 -29.39 -3.64
C GLN A 392 -7.18 -28.39 -3.16
N GLU A 393 -7.31 -27.24 -3.81
CA GLU A 393 -8.28 -26.21 -3.46
C GLU A 393 -9.71 -26.74 -3.63
N PHE A 394 -10.03 -27.33 -4.78
CA PHE A 394 -11.34 -27.93 -5.04
C PHE A 394 -11.70 -29.04 -4.04
N ILE A 395 -10.73 -29.89 -3.65
CA ILE A 395 -10.91 -30.90 -2.60
C ILE A 395 -11.23 -30.24 -1.25
N GLN A 396 -10.52 -29.17 -0.88
CA GLN A 396 -10.73 -28.48 0.39
C GLN A 396 -12.09 -27.78 0.46
N GLU A 397 -12.50 -27.07 -0.59
CA GLU A 397 -13.79 -26.37 -0.67
C GLU A 397 -14.97 -27.35 -0.57
N ASN A 398 -14.90 -28.46 -1.31
CA ASN A 398 -15.97 -29.45 -1.37
C ASN A 398 -15.87 -30.54 -0.28
N HIS A 399 -14.97 -30.34 0.69
CA HIS A 399 -14.72 -31.22 1.84
C HIS A 399 -14.50 -32.69 1.42
N LEU A 400 -13.75 -32.88 0.33
CA LEU A 400 -13.41 -34.19 -0.21
C LEU A 400 -12.18 -34.78 0.50
N PRO A 401 -12.05 -36.12 0.55
CA PRO A 401 -10.81 -36.79 0.94
C PRO A 401 -9.60 -36.42 0.08
N MET A 402 -8.43 -36.20 0.69
CA MET A 402 -7.20 -35.88 -0.03
C MET A 402 -6.70 -36.97 -0.99
N HIS A 403 -7.23 -38.20 -0.95
CA HIS A 403 -6.85 -39.26 -1.89
C HIS A 403 -7.33 -38.99 -3.33
N TYR A 404 -8.35 -38.16 -3.53
CA TYR A 404 -8.78 -37.73 -4.86
C TYR A 404 -7.79 -36.75 -5.54
N LEU A 405 -6.72 -36.33 -4.87
CA LEU A 405 -5.78 -35.33 -5.39
C LEU A 405 -5.16 -35.74 -6.73
N GLU A 406 -4.58 -36.93 -6.81
CA GLU A 406 -3.95 -37.42 -8.05
C GLU A 406 -4.98 -37.61 -9.17
N GLU A 407 -6.18 -38.08 -8.83
CA GLU A 407 -7.28 -38.28 -9.76
C GLU A 407 -7.79 -36.96 -10.34
N ILE A 408 -8.05 -35.96 -9.50
CA ILE A 408 -8.55 -34.64 -9.92
C ILE A 408 -7.46 -33.86 -10.68
N THR A 409 -6.19 -33.95 -10.24
CA THR A 409 -5.05 -33.39 -10.98
C THR A 409 -4.96 -33.96 -12.40
N LYS A 410 -5.11 -35.29 -12.51
CA LYS A 410 -5.14 -35.97 -13.81
C LYS A 410 -6.38 -35.58 -14.62
N PHE A 411 -7.54 -35.47 -13.99
CA PHE A 411 -8.80 -35.07 -14.65
C PHE A 411 -8.71 -33.67 -15.26
N ILE A 412 -8.07 -32.72 -14.56
CA ILE A 412 -7.74 -31.40 -15.10
C ILE A 412 -6.80 -31.52 -16.30
N LYS A 413 -5.69 -32.25 -16.18
CA LYS A 413 -4.73 -32.48 -17.29
C LYS A 413 -5.37 -33.17 -18.50
N ASP A 414 -6.27 -34.12 -18.28
CA ASP A 414 -6.93 -34.86 -19.35
C ASP A 414 -7.94 -33.98 -20.11
N ARG A 415 -8.64 -33.06 -19.44
CA ARG A 415 -9.63 -32.16 -20.06
C ARG A 415 -9.09 -30.80 -20.53
N VAL A 416 -7.97 -30.33 -20.00
CA VAL A 416 -7.38 -29.03 -20.37
C VAL A 416 -5.98 -29.24 -20.96
N PRO A 417 -5.81 -29.16 -22.29
CA PRO A 417 -4.52 -29.39 -22.95
C PRO A 417 -3.38 -28.53 -22.40
N GLU A 418 -3.66 -27.28 -22.04
CA GLU A 418 -2.70 -26.33 -21.47
C GLU A 418 -2.12 -26.80 -20.12
N ALA A 419 -2.88 -27.58 -19.34
CA ALA A 419 -2.43 -28.15 -18.06
C ALA A 419 -1.42 -29.30 -18.22
N ARG A 420 -1.33 -29.90 -19.42
CA ARG A 420 -0.39 -31.02 -19.72
C ARG A 420 1.05 -30.56 -19.89
N ALA A 421 1.27 -29.27 -20.16
CA ALA A 421 2.62 -28.71 -20.35
C ALA A 421 3.43 -28.56 -19.03
N TYR A 422 2.81 -28.84 -17.88
CA TYR A 422 3.33 -28.53 -16.54
C TYR A 422 4.12 -29.68 -15.87
N ASP A 423 4.61 -30.67 -16.64
CA ASP A 423 5.26 -31.86 -16.05
C ASP A 423 6.72 -31.61 -15.60
N VAL A 424 6.95 -31.66 -14.29
CA VAL A 424 8.28 -31.66 -13.66
C VAL A 424 8.94 -33.04 -13.84
N LYS A 425 10.11 -33.06 -14.51
CA LYS A 425 10.92 -34.28 -14.66
C LYS A 425 11.55 -34.69 -13.33
N THR A 426 11.10 -35.79 -12.73
CA THR A 426 11.74 -36.38 -11.54
C THR A 426 12.94 -37.26 -11.91
N GLY A 427 14.08 -36.99 -11.26
CA GLY A 427 15.31 -37.77 -11.39
C GLY A 427 15.29 -39.08 -10.60
N LYS A 428 16.25 -39.96 -10.86
CA LYS A 428 16.36 -41.29 -10.24
C LYS A 428 17.02 -41.20 -8.86
N LYS A 429 16.24 -41.39 -7.78
CA LYS A 429 16.66 -41.21 -6.39
C LYS A 429 17.85 -42.08 -5.96
N VAL A 430 18.66 -41.54 -5.06
CA VAL A 430 19.84 -42.13 -4.41
C VAL A 430 19.51 -42.47 -2.96
N ARG A 431 19.93 -43.65 -2.49
CA ARG A 431 19.63 -44.13 -1.11
C ARG A 431 20.87 -44.10 -0.22
N ILE A 432 20.79 -43.41 0.92
CA ILE A 432 21.88 -43.26 1.91
C ILE A 432 21.30 -43.41 3.32
N ASP A 433 21.98 -44.20 4.17
CA ASP A 433 21.59 -44.46 5.56
C ASP A 433 20.13 -44.93 5.77
N GLY A 434 19.56 -45.57 4.74
CA GLY A 434 18.18 -46.11 4.73
C GLY A 434 17.14 -45.22 4.04
N GLU A 435 17.41 -43.91 3.96
CA GLU A 435 16.53 -42.86 3.41
C GLU A 435 16.83 -42.60 1.91
N GLU A 436 15.84 -42.14 1.16
CA GLU A 436 15.95 -41.83 -0.28
C GLU A 436 15.95 -40.32 -0.54
N TYR A 437 16.89 -39.88 -1.36
CA TYR A 437 17.17 -38.49 -1.70
C TYR A 437 17.30 -38.30 -3.20
N ASP A 438 17.09 -37.10 -3.73
CA ASP A 438 17.23 -36.87 -5.18
C ASP A 438 18.69 -36.94 -5.64
N TYR A 439 19.63 -36.40 -4.86
CA TYR A 439 21.06 -36.31 -5.19
C TYR A 439 21.97 -36.53 -3.95
N ALA A 440 23.26 -36.75 -4.19
CA ALA A 440 24.27 -36.82 -3.13
C ALA A 440 25.63 -36.28 -3.59
N LEU A 441 26.16 -35.29 -2.89
CA LEU A 441 27.44 -34.63 -3.18
C LEU A 441 28.57 -35.26 -2.34
N SER A 442 29.73 -35.56 -2.94
CA SER A 442 30.91 -35.98 -2.17
C SER A 442 31.68 -34.75 -1.65
N VAL A 443 32.00 -34.75 -0.35
CA VAL A 443 32.72 -33.68 0.34
C VAL A 443 33.96 -34.24 1.03
N SER A 444 35.12 -33.64 0.77
CA SER A 444 36.42 -34.04 1.34
C SER A 444 36.93 -32.98 2.31
N LEU A 445 36.88 -33.25 3.61
CA LEU A 445 37.40 -32.36 4.66
C LEU A 445 38.81 -32.81 5.08
N GLY A 446 39.82 -32.36 4.32
CA GLY A 446 41.26 -32.40 4.61
C GLY A 446 41.80 -33.52 5.52
N LYS A 447 42.35 -34.60 4.93
CA LYS A 447 42.93 -35.79 5.60
C LYS A 447 41.93 -36.67 6.37
N GLY A 448 40.69 -36.76 5.90
CA GLY A 448 39.71 -37.80 6.23
C GLY A 448 39.04 -38.35 4.96
N GLU A 449 38.30 -39.46 5.07
CA GLU A 449 37.59 -40.10 3.97
C GLU A 449 36.52 -39.19 3.32
N ASP A 450 36.26 -39.40 2.02
CA ASP A 450 35.23 -38.66 1.28
C ASP A 450 33.83 -39.01 1.82
N MET A 451 33.11 -37.99 2.30
CA MET A 451 31.78 -38.16 2.88
C MET A 451 30.69 -37.76 1.88
N LYS A 452 29.65 -38.59 1.73
CA LYS A 452 28.49 -38.26 0.90
C LYS A 452 27.44 -37.46 1.68
N MET A 453 27.12 -36.28 1.17
CA MET A 453 26.12 -35.35 1.67
C MET A 453 24.84 -35.45 0.81
N PRO A 454 23.77 -36.10 1.30
CA PRO A 454 22.51 -36.24 0.56
C PRO A 454 21.68 -34.95 0.57
N PHE A 455 21.06 -34.63 -0.57
CA PHE A 455 20.13 -33.51 -0.70
C PHE A 455 18.97 -33.78 -1.68
N ASN A 456 17.84 -33.09 -1.46
CA ASN A 456 16.67 -33.07 -2.33
C ASN A 456 16.58 -31.77 -3.14
N VAL A 457 15.90 -31.78 -4.29
CA VAL A 457 15.77 -30.56 -5.13
C VAL A 457 14.92 -29.48 -4.44
N ASN A 458 13.96 -29.89 -3.61
CA ASN A 458 12.96 -29.01 -2.99
C ASN A 458 13.27 -28.64 -1.53
N GLU A 459 14.50 -28.87 -1.03
CA GLU A 459 14.91 -28.50 0.33
C GLU A 459 15.99 -27.42 0.31
N SER A 460 16.07 -26.59 1.37
CA SER A 460 17.07 -25.51 1.43
C SER A 460 18.51 -26.07 1.51
N PRO A 461 19.47 -25.50 0.75
CA PRO A 461 20.90 -25.84 0.85
C PRO A 461 21.45 -25.71 2.27
N GLU A 462 21.01 -24.70 3.02
CA GLU A 462 21.39 -24.45 4.41
C GLU A 462 20.88 -25.56 5.33
N PHE A 463 19.64 -26.01 5.14
CA PHE A 463 19.05 -27.09 5.91
C PHE A 463 19.73 -28.44 5.63
N ALA A 464 20.00 -28.75 4.36
CA ALA A 464 20.72 -29.97 3.97
C ALA A 464 22.16 -29.97 4.50
N ALA A 465 22.85 -28.83 4.45
CA ALA A 465 24.19 -28.64 5.01
C ALA A 465 24.19 -28.76 6.55
N GLN A 466 23.23 -28.14 7.25
CA GLN A 466 23.07 -28.25 8.70
C GLN A 466 22.83 -29.70 9.13
N ARG A 467 21.87 -30.38 8.48
CA ARG A 467 21.56 -31.82 8.72
C ARG A 467 22.80 -32.70 8.56
N PHE A 468 23.65 -32.41 7.57
CA PHE A 468 24.90 -33.14 7.35
C PHE A 468 25.97 -32.83 8.42
N VAL A 469 26.13 -31.56 8.79
CA VAL A 469 27.04 -31.10 9.85
C VAL A 469 26.69 -31.73 11.20
N GLU A 470 25.41 -31.74 11.57
CA GLU A 470 24.92 -32.39 12.79
C GLU A 470 25.12 -33.92 12.74
N ARG A 471 24.72 -34.57 11.63
CA ARG A 471 24.81 -36.03 11.46
C ARG A 471 26.26 -36.55 11.43
N LYS A 472 27.24 -35.72 11.06
CA LYS A 472 28.68 -36.07 11.05
C LYS A 472 29.51 -35.42 12.16
N GLY A 473 28.91 -34.63 13.06
CA GLY A 473 29.60 -33.99 14.19
C GLY A 473 30.62 -32.92 13.78
N LEU A 474 30.35 -32.18 12.70
CA LEU A 474 31.25 -31.16 12.16
C LEU A 474 31.05 -29.79 12.85
N PRO A 475 32.03 -28.86 12.76
CA PRO A 475 31.86 -27.52 13.33
C PRO A 475 30.77 -26.70 12.61
N VAL A 476 29.89 -26.03 13.35
CA VAL A 476 28.81 -25.16 12.80
C VAL A 476 29.34 -24.13 11.78
N ALA A 477 30.58 -23.67 11.94
CA ALA A 477 31.24 -22.71 11.05
C ALA A 477 31.41 -23.20 9.58
N VAL A 478 31.30 -24.51 9.29
CA VAL A 478 31.37 -25.01 7.89
C VAL A 478 30.02 -25.02 7.17
N ILE A 479 28.89 -24.75 7.84
CA ILE A 479 27.56 -24.74 7.21
C ILE A 479 27.49 -23.82 5.96
N PRO A 480 27.95 -22.55 5.99
CA PRO A 480 27.86 -21.68 4.82
C PRO A 480 28.67 -22.19 3.61
N ALA A 481 29.82 -22.82 3.87
CA ALA A 481 30.65 -23.41 2.82
C ALA A 481 29.97 -24.64 2.18
N LEU A 482 29.37 -25.51 3.01
CA LEU A 482 28.67 -26.70 2.54
C LEU A 482 27.36 -26.36 1.81
N ALA A 483 26.59 -25.39 2.32
CA ALA A 483 25.39 -24.88 1.67
C ALA A 483 25.72 -24.33 0.27
N GLY A 484 26.78 -23.51 0.15
CA GLY A 484 27.25 -23.00 -1.14
C GLY A 484 27.65 -24.09 -2.14
N MET A 485 28.18 -25.23 -1.69
CA MET A 485 28.46 -26.38 -2.55
C MET A 485 27.17 -27.08 -3.04
N ILE A 486 26.14 -27.18 -2.19
CA ILE A 486 24.84 -27.72 -2.59
C ILE A 486 24.18 -26.81 -3.63
N SER A 487 24.16 -25.49 -3.41
CA SER A 487 23.61 -24.52 -4.36
C SER A 487 24.29 -24.62 -5.73
N GLN A 488 25.62 -24.73 -5.77
CA GLN A 488 26.36 -24.92 -7.03
C GLN A 488 26.04 -26.23 -7.75
N GLU A 489 25.67 -27.30 -7.03
CA GLU A 489 25.30 -28.57 -7.65
C GLU A 489 23.83 -28.56 -8.11
N MET A 490 22.93 -27.92 -7.34
CA MET A 490 21.55 -27.65 -7.75
C MET A 490 21.48 -26.81 -9.04
N ASP A 491 22.35 -25.80 -9.19
CA ASP A 491 22.47 -25.00 -10.41
C ASP A 491 22.90 -25.84 -11.63
N LYS A 492 23.80 -26.82 -11.45
CA LYS A 492 24.22 -27.74 -12.53
C LYS A 492 23.10 -28.71 -12.90
N VAL A 493 22.41 -29.27 -11.90
CA VAL A 493 21.25 -30.15 -12.11
C VAL A 493 20.16 -29.42 -12.89
N SER A 494 19.88 -28.16 -12.54
CA SER A 494 18.88 -27.33 -13.19
C SER A 494 19.23 -26.92 -14.63
N ARG A 495 20.51 -26.96 -15.01
CA ARG A 495 20.99 -26.58 -16.36
C ARG A 495 21.15 -27.75 -17.34
N GLY A 496 21.06 -29.00 -16.87
CA GLY A 496 21.13 -30.19 -17.72
C GLY A 496 22.55 -30.57 -18.15
N GLY A 497 22.96 -31.81 -17.87
CA GLY A 497 24.28 -32.32 -18.24
C GLY A 497 24.38 -32.67 -19.73
N GLY A 498 25.37 -32.08 -20.42
CA GLY A 498 25.67 -32.41 -21.82
C GLY A 498 27.06 -31.92 -22.23
N GLY A 499 28.07 -32.79 -22.15
CA GLY A 499 29.42 -32.52 -22.65
C GLY A 499 29.59 -32.92 -24.11
N SER A 500 30.47 -32.20 -24.81
CA SER A 500 31.00 -32.45 -26.17
C SER A 500 30.07 -32.29 -27.39
N GLY A 501 30.40 -31.29 -28.21
CA GLY A 501 30.58 -31.44 -29.65
C GLY A 501 29.36 -31.72 -30.53
N TYR A 502 28.69 -30.67 -30.99
CA TYR A 502 27.97 -30.71 -32.27
C TYR A 502 28.12 -29.37 -33.00
N GLU A 503 28.89 -29.35 -34.09
CA GLU A 503 28.95 -28.23 -35.04
C GLU A 503 27.84 -28.41 -36.09
N ASP A 504 27.12 -27.34 -36.44
CA ASP A 504 26.17 -27.35 -37.56
C ASP A 504 26.94 -27.20 -38.90
N PRO A 505 26.79 -28.14 -39.85
CA PRO A 505 27.52 -28.10 -41.12
C PRO A 505 27.16 -26.96 -42.10
N PHE A 506 26.13 -26.14 -41.85
CA PHE A 506 25.48 -25.37 -42.94
C PHE A 506 25.79 -23.87 -43.11
N THR A 507 26.59 -23.20 -42.26
CA THR A 507 27.20 -21.90 -42.62
C THR A 507 28.65 -21.76 -42.14
N GLY A 508 29.60 -21.94 -43.08
CA GLY A 508 31.03 -21.85 -42.77
C GLY A 508 31.63 -20.43 -42.85
N GLY A 509 32.74 -20.23 -42.13
CA GLY A 509 33.84 -19.33 -42.51
C GLY A 509 33.56 -17.82 -42.57
N GLY A 510 33.82 -17.10 -41.47
CA GLY A 510 33.64 -15.64 -41.43
C GLY A 510 34.45 -14.88 -40.37
N ARG A 511 35.74 -15.20 -40.18
CA ARG A 511 36.63 -14.34 -39.36
C ARG A 511 36.86 -13.00 -40.06
N TYR A 512 36.60 -11.88 -39.37
CA TYR A 512 37.42 -10.68 -39.54
C TYR A 512 37.56 -9.87 -38.25
N VAL A 513 38.79 -9.83 -37.72
CA VAL A 513 39.26 -8.87 -36.73
C VAL A 513 40.66 -8.44 -37.14
N PRO A 514 40.88 -7.16 -37.49
CA PRO A 514 42.17 -6.49 -37.32
C PRO A 514 42.26 -6.06 -35.83
N GLY A 515 43.30 -6.34 -35.06
CA GLY A 515 44.69 -6.59 -35.44
C GLY A 515 45.44 -5.25 -35.54
N GLY A 516 46.55 -5.00 -34.84
CA GLY A 516 47.34 -5.84 -33.93
C GLY A 516 48.26 -4.94 -33.06
N SER A 517 48.89 -5.37 -31.96
CA SER A 517 49.87 -6.46 -31.76
C SER A 517 51.34 -6.01 -31.82
N SER A 518 52.04 -6.06 -30.67
CA SER A 518 53.50 -6.31 -30.52
C SER A 518 53.81 -6.39 -29.00
N SER A 519 54.09 -7.55 -28.40
CA SER A 519 55.34 -8.36 -28.41
C SER A 519 56.50 -7.72 -27.60
N SER A 520 57.34 -8.41 -26.82
CA SER A 520 57.43 -9.83 -26.36
C SER A 520 58.70 -10.02 -25.48
N GLY A 521 58.74 -11.07 -24.63
CA GLY A 521 59.91 -11.51 -23.81
C GLY A 521 59.66 -11.33 -22.30
N GLY A 522 59.90 -12.26 -21.37
CA GLY A 522 60.79 -13.44 -21.32
C GLY A 522 62.01 -13.11 -20.44
N GLY A 523 62.40 -13.84 -19.38
CA GLY A 523 61.78 -14.95 -18.64
C GLY A 523 62.72 -15.52 -17.56
N GLY A 524 62.19 -16.12 -16.48
CA GLY A 524 62.86 -17.15 -15.64
C GLY A 524 63.80 -16.75 -14.48
N GLY A 525 63.46 -17.23 -13.26
CA GLY A 525 64.44 -17.81 -12.31
C GLY A 525 64.70 -17.10 -10.97
N GLY A 526 64.53 -17.81 -9.84
CA GLY A 526 65.16 -17.46 -8.54
C GLY A 526 64.30 -17.59 -7.27
N ALA A 527 64.29 -18.78 -6.65
CA ALA A 527 64.05 -18.96 -5.21
C ALA A 527 65.42 -18.85 -4.46
N ASP A 528 65.59 -18.68 -3.15
CA ASP A 528 64.78 -18.44 -1.93
C ASP A 528 65.79 -18.06 -0.80
N PRO A 529 65.39 -17.41 0.32
CA PRO A 529 65.70 -18.02 1.62
C PRO A 529 64.64 -17.84 2.74
N PHE A 530 64.04 -18.96 3.14
CA PHE A 530 63.41 -19.25 4.45
C PHE A 530 64.18 -18.68 5.68
N THR A 531 63.63 -18.45 6.89
CA THR A 531 62.75 -19.22 7.82
C THR A 531 62.32 -18.24 8.97
N GLY A 532 61.38 -18.48 9.90
CA GLY A 532 60.41 -19.56 10.15
C GLY A 532 59.93 -19.60 11.63
N GLY A 533 58.71 -20.11 11.88
CA GLY A 533 58.35 -20.97 13.04
C GLY A 533 58.14 -20.48 14.50
N VAL A 534 56.91 -20.71 15.00
CA VAL A 534 56.57 -21.48 16.26
C VAL A 534 56.58 -20.81 17.68
N ARG A 535 55.35 -20.65 18.23
CA ARG A 535 54.80 -20.83 19.63
C ARG A 535 55.37 -20.13 20.91
N TYR A 536 54.46 -19.60 21.77
CA TYR A 536 54.02 -20.13 23.11
C TYR A 536 53.78 -19.06 24.25
N VAL A 537 52.53 -18.99 24.79
CA VAL A 537 52.03 -18.88 26.22
C VAL A 537 52.85 -18.07 27.27
N PRO A 538 52.27 -17.20 28.17
CA PRO A 538 51.20 -17.47 29.20
C PRO A 538 50.08 -16.40 29.27
N GLY A 539 49.08 -16.39 30.17
CA GLY A 539 48.74 -17.17 31.39
C GLY A 539 48.34 -16.22 32.55
N GLY A 540 47.28 -16.50 33.33
CA GLY A 540 46.64 -15.52 34.25
C GLY A 540 46.86 -15.71 35.77
N THR A 541 46.19 -14.86 36.57
CA THR A 541 45.94 -14.78 38.06
C THR A 541 45.78 -13.28 38.43
N GLY A 542 45.15 -12.77 39.52
CA GLY A 542 44.41 -13.26 40.70
C GLY A 542 44.62 -12.26 41.88
N ALA A 543 43.74 -12.00 42.87
CA ALA A 543 42.35 -12.36 43.19
C ALA A 543 41.80 -11.47 44.37
N ASN A 544 40.61 -11.79 44.91
CA ASN A 544 39.98 -11.32 46.20
C ASN A 544 39.22 -9.97 46.24
N GLY A 545 38.09 -9.80 46.97
CA GLY A 545 37.24 -10.82 47.65
C GLY A 545 36.26 -10.26 48.72
N GLY A 546 35.16 -10.99 48.99
CA GLY A 546 34.25 -10.91 50.17
C GLY A 546 33.22 -9.76 50.24
N ASP A 547 32.09 -9.86 50.98
CA ASP A 547 31.41 -11.05 51.53
C ASP A 547 29.96 -10.74 52.04
N PHE A 548 29.11 -11.78 52.10
CA PHE A 548 27.84 -11.98 52.86
C PHE A 548 26.60 -11.04 52.89
N ALA A 549 25.45 -11.74 52.92
CA ALA A 549 24.15 -11.44 53.55
C ALA A 549 23.18 -10.46 52.87
N GLY A 550 21.89 -10.81 52.88
CA GLY A 550 20.78 -9.98 52.42
C GLY A 550 19.55 -10.10 53.33
N ASP A 551 18.52 -9.31 53.04
CA ASP A 551 17.12 -9.47 53.48
C ASP A 551 16.22 -8.70 52.47
N PRO A 552 14.89 -8.90 52.42
CA PRO A 552 14.08 -8.65 51.22
C PRO A 552 13.18 -7.41 51.33
N LEU A 553 12.30 -7.21 50.32
CA LEU A 553 11.23 -6.20 50.28
C LEU A 553 11.78 -4.75 50.35
N THR A 554 12.04 -4.05 49.25
CA THR A 554 11.03 -3.56 48.28
C THR A 554 11.70 -2.81 47.12
N GLY A 555 11.07 -2.76 45.94
CA GLY A 555 11.17 -1.59 45.05
C GLY A 555 11.92 -1.74 43.72
N ASP A 556 11.13 -2.02 42.67
CA ASP A 556 11.18 -1.38 41.34
C ASP A 556 12.16 -1.86 40.24
N GLY A 557 11.72 -1.70 38.98
CA GLY A 557 12.56 -1.69 37.78
C GLY A 557 12.57 -2.91 36.84
N GLY A 558 11.82 -2.83 35.73
CA GLY A 558 12.28 -3.37 34.43
C GLY A 558 11.66 -4.69 33.93
N TYR A 559 10.57 -4.59 33.16
CA TYR A 559 10.04 -5.69 32.35
C TYR A 559 11.04 -6.12 31.26
N ARG A 560 11.63 -7.32 31.42
CA ARG A 560 12.16 -8.11 30.31
C ARG A 560 11.16 -9.22 30.00
N ALA A 561 10.67 -9.27 28.76
CA ALA A 561 9.76 -10.32 28.32
C ALA A 561 10.44 -11.70 28.42
N ALA A 562 9.72 -12.67 28.99
CA ALA A 562 10.26 -14.00 29.25
C ALA A 562 10.28 -14.87 27.98
N VAL A 563 11.28 -15.73 27.89
CA VAL A 563 11.27 -16.87 26.96
C VAL A 563 10.40 -17.96 27.58
N GLU A 564 9.18 -18.13 27.09
CA GLU A 564 8.35 -19.27 27.48
C GLU A 564 8.87 -20.56 26.81
N ASN A 565 9.45 -21.42 27.64
CA ASN A 565 9.79 -22.79 27.24
C ASN A 565 8.57 -23.69 27.44
N THR A 566 7.66 -23.73 26.46
CA THR A 566 6.56 -24.71 26.43
C THR A 566 6.92 -25.88 25.52
N GLY A 567 7.24 -27.02 26.13
CA GLY A 567 7.34 -28.28 25.41
C GLY A 567 5.97 -28.73 24.91
N ASN A 568 5.65 -28.43 23.66
CA ASN A 568 4.57 -29.03 22.89
C ASN A 568 5.03 -29.17 21.44
N HIS A 569 4.56 -30.22 20.75
CA HIS A 569 5.05 -30.59 19.41
C HIS A 569 4.90 -29.44 18.41
N ALA A 570 6.01 -28.79 18.05
CA ALA A 570 6.06 -27.82 16.98
C ALA A 570 5.79 -28.51 15.65
N VAL A 571 4.62 -28.25 15.06
CA VAL A 571 4.30 -28.69 13.71
C VAL A 571 5.22 -27.93 12.73
N PRO A 572 5.89 -28.60 11.77
CA PRO A 572 6.79 -27.93 10.83
C PRO A 572 6.09 -26.78 10.08
N LEU A 573 6.78 -25.69 9.79
CA LEU A 573 6.20 -24.52 9.11
C LEU A 573 5.53 -24.85 7.75
N SER A 574 5.91 -25.95 7.12
CA SER A 574 5.29 -26.51 5.91
C SER A 574 3.85 -27.02 6.10
N SER A 575 3.29 -27.01 7.32
CA SER A 575 1.92 -27.41 7.61
C SER A 575 0.93 -26.25 7.76
N MET A 576 1.40 -24.99 7.75
CA MET A 576 0.53 -23.82 7.88
C MET A 576 0.01 -23.39 6.50
N LYS A 577 -1.29 -23.07 6.40
CA LYS A 577 -1.87 -22.51 5.17
C LYS A 577 -1.09 -21.26 4.76
N GLN A 578 -0.61 -21.22 3.52
CA GLN A 578 0.10 -20.07 2.98
C GLN A 578 -0.91 -18.94 2.72
N ASP A 579 -0.81 -17.87 3.50
CA ASP A 579 -1.65 -16.67 3.32
C ASP A 579 -1.21 -15.96 2.04
N LYS A 580 -2.00 -16.11 0.96
CA LYS A 580 -1.74 -15.48 -0.34
C LYS A 580 -1.72 -13.94 -0.28
N LYS A 581 -2.29 -13.32 0.76
CA LYS A 581 -2.21 -11.87 1.01
C LYS A 581 -0.93 -11.46 1.75
N ARG A 582 -0.20 -12.42 2.32
CA ARG A 582 1.06 -12.22 3.05
C ARG A 582 2.13 -13.20 2.52
N PRO A 583 2.55 -13.08 1.25
CA PRO A 583 3.64 -13.87 0.71
C PRO A 583 4.90 -13.71 1.58
N ARG A 584 5.68 -14.78 1.68
CA ARG A 584 6.86 -14.88 2.55
C ARG A 584 8.05 -15.34 1.74
N GLY A 585 9.12 -14.55 1.74
CA GLY A 585 10.37 -14.86 1.06
C GLY A 585 11.53 -14.09 1.69
N ALA A 586 12.76 -14.43 1.34
CA ALA A 586 13.96 -13.84 1.95
C ALA A 586 14.05 -12.30 1.81
N LEU A 587 13.31 -11.71 0.86
CA LEU A 587 13.24 -10.27 0.61
C LEU A 587 11.87 -9.65 0.89
N ILE A 588 10.81 -10.42 1.16
CA ILE A 588 9.43 -9.91 1.26
C ILE A 588 8.72 -10.33 2.56
N PRO A 589 8.09 -9.39 3.29
CA PRO A 589 8.14 -7.92 3.09
C PRO A 589 9.56 -7.37 3.29
N VAL A 590 9.81 -6.09 2.95
CA VAL A 590 11.11 -5.43 3.19
C VAL A 590 11.53 -5.68 4.66
N PRO A 591 12.63 -6.40 4.93
CA PRO A 591 12.90 -6.89 6.29
C PRO A 591 13.34 -5.75 7.22
N GLU A 592 14.22 -4.88 6.73
CA GLU A 592 14.84 -3.80 7.49
C GLU A 592 15.00 -2.53 6.64
N TYR A 593 15.20 -1.39 7.29
CA TYR A 593 15.46 -0.13 6.59
C TYR A 593 16.85 -0.16 5.95
N TYR A 594 16.91 0.05 4.64
CA TYR A 594 18.14 0.10 3.89
C TYR A 594 18.92 1.38 4.19
N ILE A 595 20.12 1.24 4.73
CA ILE A 595 21.06 2.35 4.92
C ILE A 595 22.03 2.40 3.73
N ILE A 596 22.09 3.53 3.05
CA ILE A 596 23.01 3.79 1.94
C ILE A 596 24.34 4.27 2.53
N GLY A 597 25.23 3.30 2.75
CA GLY A 597 26.52 3.49 3.40
C GLY A 597 27.56 4.28 2.60
N LEU A 598 28.79 4.27 3.09
CA LEU A 598 29.93 4.96 2.47
C LEU A 598 30.51 4.15 1.30
N SER A 599 30.62 4.76 0.12
CA SER A 599 31.62 4.31 -0.85
C SER A 599 33.01 4.75 -0.36
N GLY A 600 33.98 3.83 -0.26
CA GLY A 600 35.32 4.08 0.29
C GLY A 600 36.21 5.07 -0.50
N LYS A 601 35.81 6.34 -0.55
CA LYS A 601 36.47 7.47 -1.23
C LYS A 601 36.36 8.77 -0.43
N GLY A 602 36.23 8.69 0.91
CA GLY A 602 35.95 9.85 1.78
C GLY A 602 36.94 10.99 1.64
N GLU A 603 38.23 10.69 1.48
CA GLU A 603 39.30 11.67 1.23
C GLU A 603 38.98 12.63 0.08
N LYS A 604 38.34 12.15 -1.00
CA LYS A 604 37.95 12.99 -2.15
C LYS A 604 36.74 13.88 -1.84
N ALA A 605 35.80 13.40 -1.03
CA ALA A 605 34.65 14.18 -0.58
C ALA A 605 35.10 15.29 0.38
N VAL A 606 35.97 14.96 1.35
CA VAL A 606 36.61 15.92 2.28
C VAL A 606 37.41 16.98 1.52
N ALA A 607 38.28 16.56 0.59
CA ALA A 607 39.06 17.51 -0.21
C ALA A 607 38.17 18.47 -1.01
N LYS A 608 37.06 17.98 -1.58
CA LYS A 608 36.13 18.82 -2.33
C LYS A 608 35.29 19.74 -1.43
N LEU A 609 34.91 19.29 -0.24
CA LEU A 609 34.25 20.13 0.76
C LEU A 609 35.16 21.30 1.17
N LYS A 610 36.44 21.02 1.47
CA LYS A 610 37.45 22.05 1.79
C LYS A 610 37.66 23.04 0.64
N GLU A 611 37.85 22.56 -0.59
CA GLU A 611 38.02 23.40 -1.80
C GLU A 611 36.82 24.32 -2.07
N LEU A 612 35.59 23.88 -1.79
CA LEU A 612 34.40 24.71 -1.96
C LEU A 612 34.15 25.63 -0.76
N ASN A 613 34.58 25.27 0.44
CA ASN A 613 34.46 26.12 1.63
C ASN A 613 35.26 27.43 1.48
N GLU A 614 36.45 27.35 0.89
CA GLU A 614 37.30 28.51 0.57
C GLU A 614 36.65 29.51 -0.39
N LYS A 615 35.57 29.12 -1.08
CA LYS A 615 34.82 29.94 -2.05
C LYS A 615 33.51 30.52 -1.49
N GLN A 616 33.22 30.33 -0.21
CA GLN A 616 32.01 30.87 0.42
C GLN A 616 32.33 32.18 1.14
N ASP A 617 31.55 33.24 0.85
CA ASP A 617 31.71 34.53 1.52
C ASP A 617 30.87 34.64 2.81
N ALA A 618 29.61 34.16 2.78
CA ALA A 618 28.63 34.35 3.85
C ALA A 618 28.42 33.11 4.75
N PHE A 619 28.62 31.91 4.22
CA PHE A 619 28.35 30.63 4.89
C PHE A 619 29.60 29.75 4.95
N GLN A 620 30.77 30.35 5.19
CA GLN A 620 32.03 29.64 5.34
C GLN A 620 32.06 28.86 6.66
N LEU A 621 32.36 27.57 6.58
CA LEU A 621 32.58 26.69 7.72
C LEU A 621 33.91 26.98 8.40
N SER A 622 33.93 26.89 9.73
CA SER A 622 35.14 26.96 10.53
C SER A 622 35.98 25.68 10.43
N THR A 623 37.25 25.77 10.80
CA THR A 623 38.15 24.60 10.89
C THR A 623 37.57 23.51 11.79
N ASP A 624 36.97 23.88 12.92
CA ASP A 624 36.38 22.94 13.87
C ASP A 624 35.13 22.25 13.30
N GLN A 625 34.29 22.99 12.56
CA GLN A 625 33.16 22.42 11.84
C GLN A 625 33.62 21.44 10.76
N ILE A 626 34.64 21.79 9.97
CA ILE A 626 35.20 20.90 8.94
C ILE A 626 35.78 19.62 9.54
N ASN A 627 36.59 19.75 10.61
CA ASN A 627 37.17 18.60 11.30
C ASN A 627 36.07 17.70 11.88
N CYS A 628 35.02 18.27 12.47
CA CYS A 628 33.88 17.52 12.99
C CYS A 628 33.10 16.78 11.89
N LEU A 629 32.91 17.41 10.71
CA LEU A 629 32.29 16.74 9.55
C LEU A 629 33.17 15.62 8.98
N GLU A 630 34.49 15.81 8.96
CA GLU A 630 35.47 14.79 8.54
C GLU A 630 35.48 13.59 9.51
N GLU A 631 35.51 13.84 10.82
CA GLU A 631 35.36 12.82 11.86
C GLU A 631 34.05 12.05 11.71
N LEU A 632 32.91 12.73 11.60
CA LEU A 632 31.59 12.11 11.37
C LEU A 632 31.58 11.23 10.12
N PHE A 633 32.21 11.68 9.03
CA PHE A 633 32.23 10.95 7.77
C PHE A 633 33.15 9.72 7.80
N HIS A 634 34.24 9.76 8.59
CA HIS A 634 35.14 8.61 8.75
C HIS A 634 34.65 7.62 9.82
N LEU A 635 33.96 8.10 10.85
CA LEU A 635 33.51 7.34 12.02
C LEU A 635 32.04 6.92 11.92
N ALA A 636 31.57 6.51 10.73
CA ALA A 636 30.15 6.24 10.42
C ALA A 636 29.46 5.10 11.20
N THR A 637 30.06 4.63 12.30
CA THR A 637 29.51 3.67 13.28
C THR A 637 29.78 4.05 14.75
N THR A 638 30.47 5.16 15.05
CA THR A 638 30.78 5.58 16.43
C THR A 638 30.45 7.05 16.72
N SER A 639 30.03 7.34 17.95
CA SER A 639 29.49 8.64 18.38
C SER A 639 30.55 9.56 19.01
N ASN A 640 31.74 9.62 18.42
CA ASN A 640 32.89 10.35 19.00
C ASN A 640 33.01 11.83 18.53
N TYR A 641 32.07 12.32 17.71
CA TYR A 641 32.05 13.72 17.25
C TYR A 641 31.16 14.61 18.14
N SER A 642 31.38 15.92 18.13
CA SER A 642 30.52 16.88 18.84
C SER A 642 29.22 17.13 18.07
N SER A 643 28.09 16.69 18.61
CA SER A 643 26.80 16.80 17.89
C SER A 643 26.37 18.24 17.65
N ASP A 644 26.68 19.17 18.55
CA ASP A 644 26.30 20.59 18.41
C ASP A 644 27.13 21.28 17.31
N VAL A 645 28.41 20.92 17.20
CA VAL A 645 29.29 21.41 16.13
C VAL A 645 28.84 20.86 14.78
N ALA A 646 28.44 19.58 14.71
CA ALA A 646 27.88 18.98 13.49
C ALA A 646 26.54 19.62 13.10
N GLN A 647 25.62 19.88 14.04
CA GLN A 647 24.37 20.61 13.77
C GLN A 647 24.66 22.01 13.18
N SER A 648 25.51 22.78 13.85
CA SER A 648 25.93 24.12 13.40
C SER A 648 26.62 24.11 12.03
N ALA A 649 27.44 23.09 11.76
CA ALA A 649 28.08 22.90 10.46
C ALA A 649 27.07 22.67 9.34
N PHE A 650 26.06 21.81 9.54
CA PHE A 650 25.03 21.55 8.53
C PHE A 650 24.03 22.71 8.37
N ASP A 651 23.66 23.41 9.45
CA ASP A 651 22.86 24.64 9.39
C ASP A 651 23.53 25.72 8.52
N THR A 652 24.86 25.76 8.53
CA THR A 652 25.65 26.67 7.70
C THR A 652 25.80 26.12 6.27
N ALA A 653 26.25 24.87 6.11
CA ALA A 653 26.62 24.28 4.83
C ALA A 653 25.41 24.04 3.90
N LEU A 654 24.23 23.75 4.45
CA LEU A 654 23.01 23.54 3.64
C LEU A 654 22.47 24.83 3.02
N GLN A 655 23.02 26.01 3.37
CA GLN A 655 22.69 27.31 2.78
C GLN A 655 23.63 27.70 1.63
N TRP A 656 24.59 26.84 1.25
CA TRP A 656 25.47 27.07 0.11
C TRP A 656 24.69 27.12 -1.23
N PRO A 657 25.20 27.83 -2.25
CA PRO A 657 24.66 27.80 -3.60
C PRO A 657 24.50 26.38 -4.15
N VAL A 658 23.50 26.16 -5.02
CA VAL A 658 23.10 24.84 -5.51
C VAL A 658 24.26 24.11 -6.21
N GLU A 659 25.08 24.84 -6.97
CA GLU A 659 26.29 24.34 -7.64
C GLU A 659 27.37 23.80 -6.66
N HIS A 660 27.33 24.21 -5.39
CA HIS A 660 28.27 23.80 -4.35
C HIS A 660 27.68 22.79 -3.35
N LEU A 661 26.38 22.49 -3.43
CA LEU A 661 25.65 21.72 -2.42
C LEU A 661 25.89 20.19 -2.49
N ALA A 662 26.33 19.67 -3.64
CA ALA A 662 26.53 18.23 -3.85
C ALA A 662 27.45 17.52 -2.82
N PRO A 663 28.66 18.02 -2.49
CA PRO A 663 29.47 17.43 -1.42
C PRO A 663 28.79 17.57 -0.05
N VAL A 664 28.16 18.70 0.26
CA VAL A 664 27.46 18.89 1.55
C VAL A 664 26.40 17.80 1.75
N LEU A 665 25.60 17.49 0.73
CA LEU A 665 24.58 16.44 0.79
C LEU A 665 25.18 15.03 0.91
N ASP A 666 26.39 14.78 0.39
CA ASP A 666 27.07 13.49 0.54
C ASP A 666 27.52 13.24 2.00
N PHE A 667 27.88 14.30 2.74
CA PHE A 667 28.08 14.25 4.19
C PHE A 667 26.75 14.19 4.95
N PHE A 668 25.75 14.98 4.54
CA PHE A 668 24.46 15.09 5.23
C PHE A 668 23.68 13.76 5.23
N ARG A 669 23.71 12.98 4.14
CA ARG A 669 23.11 11.63 4.15
C ARG A 669 23.75 10.69 5.19
N VAL A 670 25.01 10.91 5.58
CA VAL A 670 25.69 10.15 6.65
C VAL A 670 25.27 10.68 8.01
N ALA A 671 25.17 12.00 8.17
CA ALA A 671 24.62 12.61 9.39
C ALA A 671 23.22 12.07 9.74
N LEU A 672 22.35 11.88 8.74
CA LEU A 672 21.02 11.29 8.93
C LEU A 672 21.01 9.83 9.44
N THR A 673 22.14 9.11 9.41
CA THR A 673 22.25 7.78 10.05
C THR A 673 22.58 7.84 11.54
N HIS A 674 22.81 9.03 12.11
CA HIS A 674 22.99 9.24 13.54
C HIS A 674 21.71 9.82 14.18
N GLU A 675 21.33 9.29 15.35
CA GLU A 675 20.02 9.57 15.96
C GLU A 675 19.84 11.04 16.37
N SER A 676 20.87 11.68 16.93
CA SER A 676 20.80 13.09 17.36
C SER A 676 20.59 14.04 16.18
N LEU A 677 21.35 13.86 15.10
CA LEU A 677 21.26 14.69 13.90
C LEU A 677 19.98 14.40 13.11
N ASN A 678 19.58 13.13 12.99
CA ASN A 678 18.29 12.78 12.39
C ASN A 678 17.13 13.43 13.15
N SER A 679 17.14 13.36 14.49
CA SER A 679 16.12 14.01 15.32
C SER A 679 16.10 15.53 15.17
N TYR A 680 17.27 16.15 15.05
CA TYR A 680 17.41 17.60 14.87
C TYR A 680 16.90 18.09 13.51
N PHE A 681 17.25 17.40 12.42
CA PHE A 681 16.91 17.82 11.06
C PHE A 681 15.56 17.31 10.56
N CYS A 682 15.01 16.25 11.16
CA CYS A 682 13.75 15.64 10.72
C CYS A 682 12.54 16.00 11.61
N THR A 683 12.63 17.01 12.48
CA THR A 683 11.50 17.42 13.35
C THR A 683 11.15 18.90 13.21
N GLY A 684 9.89 19.23 13.52
CA GLY A 684 9.38 20.60 13.50
C GLY A 684 9.52 21.30 12.13
N GLU A 685 9.75 22.61 12.19
CA GLU A 685 9.98 23.49 11.03
C GLU A 685 11.19 23.04 10.20
N ARG A 686 12.28 22.61 10.85
CA ARG A 686 13.50 22.09 10.19
C ARG A 686 13.23 20.88 9.31
N GLY A 687 12.34 19.98 9.75
CA GLY A 687 11.88 18.85 8.94
C GLY A 687 11.10 19.29 7.70
N GLN A 688 10.30 20.36 7.80
CA GLN A 688 9.57 20.92 6.66
C GLN A 688 10.52 21.59 5.66
N ASP A 689 11.47 22.41 6.15
CA ASP A 689 12.52 23.04 5.34
C ASP A 689 13.36 22.01 4.57
N LEU A 690 13.74 20.91 5.25
CA LEU A 690 14.46 19.81 4.63
C LEU A 690 13.67 19.20 3.46
N VAL A 691 12.38 18.92 3.65
CA VAL A 691 11.55 18.35 2.58
C VAL A 691 11.33 19.34 1.44
N MET A 692 11.10 20.63 1.73
CA MET A 692 10.97 21.66 0.69
C MET A 692 12.25 21.81 -0.13
N LYS A 693 13.42 21.74 0.51
CA LYS A 693 14.73 21.77 -0.17
C LYS A 693 14.96 20.51 -1.02
N ILE A 694 14.51 19.34 -0.57
CA ILE A 694 14.50 18.09 -1.34
C ILE A 694 13.59 18.21 -2.58
N ILE A 695 12.37 18.73 -2.43
CA ILE A 695 11.41 18.92 -3.53
C ILE A 695 12.00 19.86 -4.59
N ALA A 696 12.58 21.00 -4.18
CA ALA A 696 13.21 21.95 -5.09
C ALA A 696 14.31 21.31 -5.95
N ILE A 697 15.13 20.43 -5.36
CA ILE A 697 16.20 19.70 -6.07
C ILE A 697 15.63 18.59 -6.98
N LEU A 698 14.57 17.89 -6.59
CA LEU A 698 13.94 16.88 -7.44
C LEU A 698 13.25 17.49 -8.67
N VAL A 699 12.75 18.72 -8.54
CA VAL A 699 12.09 19.51 -9.61
C VAL A 699 13.10 20.28 -10.49
N SER A 700 14.36 20.42 -10.08
CA SER A 700 15.39 21.19 -10.82
C SER A 700 15.72 20.61 -12.21
N ASP A 701 16.64 21.24 -12.93
CA ASP A 701 17.03 20.86 -14.29
C ASP A 701 17.37 19.34 -14.41
N PRO A 702 16.97 18.64 -15.48
CA PRO A 702 17.42 17.28 -15.75
C PRO A 702 18.95 17.08 -15.67
N ALA A 703 19.77 18.09 -15.92
CA ALA A 703 21.23 18.03 -15.80
C ALA A 703 21.74 17.73 -14.38
N ASP A 704 20.98 18.06 -13.32
CA ASP A 704 21.36 17.97 -11.91
C ASP A 704 21.38 16.54 -11.33
N MET A 705 21.69 15.53 -12.17
CA MET A 705 21.70 14.10 -11.85
C MET A 705 22.61 13.71 -10.68
N VAL A 706 23.48 14.59 -10.18
CA VAL A 706 24.29 14.36 -8.98
C VAL A 706 23.52 14.78 -7.73
N LEU A 707 22.92 15.97 -7.72
CA LEU A 707 22.10 16.45 -6.61
C LEU A 707 20.89 15.55 -6.38
N LYS A 708 20.21 15.13 -7.46
CA LYS A 708 19.07 14.20 -7.41
C LYS A 708 19.43 12.85 -6.80
N VAL A 709 20.62 12.32 -7.11
CA VAL A 709 21.17 11.12 -6.42
C VAL A 709 21.33 11.40 -4.92
N MET A 710 21.94 12.53 -4.55
CA MET A 710 22.21 12.81 -3.14
C MET A 710 20.94 13.04 -2.32
N VAL A 711 19.91 13.73 -2.84
CA VAL A 711 18.64 13.90 -2.09
C VAL A 711 17.87 12.58 -1.97
N CYS A 712 17.80 11.74 -3.02
CA CYS A 712 17.22 10.40 -2.88
C CYS A 712 17.96 9.56 -1.81
N ARG A 713 19.29 9.75 -1.67
CA ARG A 713 20.06 9.11 -0.60
C ARG A 713 19.79 9.69 0.78
N CYS A 714 19.57 11.01 0.88
CA CYS A 714 19.15 11.65 2.13
C CYS A 714 17.80 11.11 2.59
N ILE A 715 16.80 11.01 1.69
CA ILE A 715 15.50 10.39 1.99
C ILE A 715 15.70 8.95 2.48
N GLY A 716 16.46 8.13 1.75
CA GLY A 716 16.74 6.74 2.14
C GLY A 716 17.32 6.63 3.55
N ASN A 717 18.35 7.41 3.87
CA ASN A 717 19.01 7.37 5.18
C ASN A 717 18.20 8.05 6.30
N ALA A 718 17.26 8.96 6.00
CA ALA A 718 16.39 9.55 7.01
C ALA A 718 15.54 8.49 7.74
N PHE A 719 15.15 7.41 7.06
CA PHE A 719 14.44 6.28 7.69
C PHE A 719 15.28 5.47 8.70
N ALA A 720 16.58 5.77 8.87
CA ALA A 720 17.41 5.12 9.88
C ALA A 720 16.83 5.27 11.30
N HIS A 721 16.22 6.40 11.64
CA HIS A 721 15.74 6.73 13.00
C HIS A 721 14.27 7.19 13.05
N PRO A 722 13.60 7.12 14.22
CA PRO A 722 12.17 7.42 14.33
C PRO A 722 11.73 8.79 13.82
N ALA A 723 12.54 9.84 14.00
CA ALA A 723 12.19 11.19 13.55
C ALA A 723 12.02 11.28 12.03
N GLY A 724 13.01 10.84 11.25
CA GLY A 724 12.93 10.79 9.79
C GLY A 724 11.84 9.84 9.28
N ARG A 725 11.63 8.69 9.93
CA ARG A 725 10.49 7.80 9.63
C ARG A 725 9.16 8.54 9.76
N SER A 726 8.94 9.22 10.88
CA SER A 726 7.72 9.99 11.15
C SER A 726 7.55 11.16 10.18
N LEU A 727 8.63 11.90 9.86
CA LEU A 727 8.59 12.99 8.89
C LEU A 727 8.11 12.50 7.53
N PHE A 728 8.80 11.53 6.91
CA PHE A 728 8.44 11.07 5.58
C PHE A 728 7.14 10.25 5.56
N ALA A 729 6.76 9.54 6.63
CA ALA A 729 5.48 8.84 6.70
C ALA A 729 4.26 9.76 6.88
N SER A 730 4.42 10.93 7.54
CA SER A 730 3.36 11.94 7.70
C SER A 730 3.34 13.00 6.59
N TYR A 731 4.45 13.20 5.88
CA TYR A 731 4.51 14.16 4.77
C TYR A 731 3.63 13.72 3.60
N GLU A 732 3.28 14.70 2.76
CA GLU A 732 2.33 14.55 1.69
C GLU A 732 2.85 13.66 0.54
N LEU A 733 2.52 12.36 0.63
CA LEU A 733 2.85 11.32 -0.35
C LEU A 733 2.47 11.69 -1.80
N SER A 734 1.36 12.40 -1.99
CA SER A 734 0.85 12.83 -3.29
C SER A 734 1.74 13.84 -4.02
N THR A 735 2.60 14.60 -3.31
CA THR A 735 3.59 15.49 -3.94
C THR A 735 4.97 14.85 -4.02
N LEU A 736 5.52 14.34 -2.91
CA LEU A 736 6.92 13.91 -2.89
C LEU A 736 7.14 12.52 -3.54
N ALA A 737 6.21 11.56 -3.39
CA ALA A 737 6.41 10.22 -3.94
C ALA A 737 6.49 10.22 -5.48
N PRO A 738 5.61 10.89 -6.25
CA PRO A 738 5.75 10.99 -7.71
C PRO A 738 7.08 11.58 -8.17
N LEU A 739 7.64 12.56 -7.43
CA LEU A 739 8.94 13.15 -7.74
C LEU A 739 10.09 12.15 -7.56
N VAL A 740 10.03 11.29 -6.53
CA VAL A 740 11.00 10.20 -6.32
C VAL A 740 10.82 9.09 -7.35
N ILE A 741 9.57 8.69 -7.65
CA ILE A 741 9.25 7.66 -8.65
C ILE A 741 9.73 8.08 -10.04
N ARG A 742 9.62 9.37 -10.40
CA ARG A 742 10.20 9.89 -11.65
C ARG A 742 11.72 9.69 -11.75
N GLN A 743 12.44 9.65 -10.62
CA GLN A 743 13.89 9.38 -10.62
C GLN A 743 14.20 7.88 -10.82
N LEU A 744 13.27 6.98 -10.46
CA LEU A 744 13.38 5.54 -10.71
C LEU A 744 13.40 5.22 -12.22
N LEU A 745 12.74 6.04 -13.02
CA LEU A 745 12.63 5.88 -14.48
C LEU A 745 13.69 6.67 -15.27
N ASN A 746 14.73 7.16 -14.61
CA ASN A 746 15.85 7.86 -15.25
C ASN A 746 16.89 6.87 -15.81
N GLU A 747 17.63 7.20 -16.87
CA GLU A 747 18.67 6.32 -17.45
C GLU A 747 19.83 5.99 -16.47
N LYS A 748 20.10 6.86 -15.48
CA LYS A 748 21.25 6.71 -14.60
C LYS A 748 20.99 5.69 -13.49
N GLN A 749 21.50 4.46 -13.63
CA GLN A 749 21.36 3.35 -12.66
C GLN A 749 21.58 3.72 -11.18
N ILE A 750 22.56 4.57 -10.86
CA ILE A 750 22.82 5.02 -9.47
C ILE A 750 21.64 5.85 -8.91
N LEU A 751 20.96 6.62 -9.77
CA LEU A 751 19.76 7.38 -9.41
C LEU A 751 18.55 6.45 -9.27
N GLN A 752 18.36 5.53 -10.23
CA GLN A 752 17.33 4.48 -10.14
C GLN A 752 17.41 3.75 -8.80
N MET A 753 18.60 3.27 -8.43
CA MET A 753 18.85 2.58 -7.17
C MET A 753 18.61 3.45 -5.93
N SER A 754 19.00 4.72 -5.97
CA SER A 754 18.80 5.63 -4.83
C SER A 754 17.31 5.93 -4.63
N ALA A 755 16.55 6.11 -5.71
CA ALA A 755 15.10 6.30 -5.68
C ALA A 755 14.35 5.04 -5.20
N ALA A 756 14.69 3.87 -5.74
CA ALA A 756 14.14 2.59 -5.30
C ALA A 756 14.41 2.33 -3.81
N THR A 757 15.57 2.79 -3.29
CA THR A 757 15.88 2.69 -1.86
C THR A 757 14.94 3.52 -0.99
N ALA A 758 14.72 4.77 -1.38
CA ALA A 758 13.81 5.66 -0.65
C ALA A 758 12.38 5.07 -0.61
N LEU A 759 11.88 4.58 -1.74
CA LEU A 759 10.55 3.97 -1.86
C LEU A 759 10.41 2.68 -1.01
N ALA A 760 11.42 1.81 -1.01
CA ALA A 760 11.43 0.59 -0.19
C ALA A 760 11.40 0.91 1.31
N ASN A 761 12.20 1.87 1.77
CA ASN A 761 12.19 2.31 3.17
C ASN A 761 10.84 2.94 3.54
N TRP A 762 10.22 3.68 2.61
CA TRP A 762 8.88 4.24 2.78
C TRP A 762 7.82 3.14 2.95
N SER A 763 7.85 2.10 2.10
CA SER A 763 6.91 0.97 2.20
C SER A 763 7.01 0.25 3.54
N LEU A 764 8.22 0.05 4.07
CA LEU A 764 8.42 -0.56 5.38
C LEU A 764 7.90 0.32 6.54
N ALA A 765 8.09 1.64 6.43
CA ALA A 765 7.56 2.58 7.43
C ALA A 765 6.04 2.55 7.47
N LEU A 766 5.38 2.61 6.31
CA LEU A 766 3.92 2.54 6.20
C LEU A 766 3.37 1.18 6.62
N LEU A 767 4.10 0.08 6.36
CA LEU A 767 3.73 -1.25 6.85
C LEU A 767 3.76 -1.30 8.39
N LYS A 768 4.88 -0.93 9.01
CA LYS A 768 5.02 -0.93 10.48
C LYS A 768 4.05 0.03 11.19
N GLN A 769 3.71 1.15 10.54
CA GLN A 769 2.66 2.05 11.01
C GLN A 769 1.28 1.38 10.93
N SER A 770 0.94 0.73 9.81
CA SER A 770 -0.37 0.04 9.66
C SER A 770 -0.58 -1.12 10.64
N GLU A 771 0.50 -1.78 11.09
CA GLU A 771 0.44 -2.85 12.09
C GLU A 771 0.24 -2.33 13.53
N THR A 772 0.47 -1.04 13.76
CA THR A 772 0.34 -0.39 15.09
C THR A 772 -0.87 0.54 15.18
N VAL A 773 -1.32 1.09 14.05
CA VAL A 773 -2.56 1.88 13.90
C VAL A 773 -3.11 1.60 12.49
N GLU A 774 -4.32 1.04 12.34
CA GLU A 774 -4.94 0.94 11.00
C GLU A 774 -5.37 2.33 10.50
N GLN A 775 -4.43 2.98 9.82
CA GLN A 775 -4.59 4.20 9.05
C GLN A 775 -4.83 3.81 7.59
N LEU A 776 -6.09 3.83 7.18
CA LEU A 776 -6.49 3.49 5.81
C LEU A 776 -6.27 4.69 4.89
N GLY A 777 -5.13 4.72 4.21
CA GLY A 777 -4.90 5.68 3.11
C GLY A 777 -3.45 6.05 2.77
N PRO A 778 -2.46 6.11 3.70
CA PRO A 778 -1.08 6.41 3.31
C PRO A 778 -0.48 5.32 2.40
N LYS A 779 -0.76 4.04 2.69
CA LYS A 779 -0.42 2.93 1.81
C LYS A 779 -1.09 3.05 0.43
N GLU A 780 -2.37 3.42 0.41
CA GLU A 780 -3.11 3.62 -0.83
C GLU A 780 -2.54 4.77 -1.66
N ASP A 781 -2.18 5.90 -1.03
CA ASP A 781 -1.62 7.07 -1.71
C ASP A 781 -0.23 6.77 -2.30
N LEU A 782 0.64 6.05 -1.58
CA LEU A 782 1.92 5.59 -2.12
C LEU A 782 1.71 4.57 -3.26
N LEU A 783 0.74 3.66 -3.14
CA LEU A 783 0.41 2.70 -4.19
C LEU A 783 -0.16 3.38 -5.45
N ARG A 784 -1.08 4.35 -5.29
CA ARG A 784 -1.61 5.18 -6.39
C ARG A 784 -0.48 5.92 -7.09
N ALA A 785 0.40 6.59 -6.34
CA ALA A 785 1.56 7.28 -6.88
C ALA A 785 2.50 6.33 -7.64
N LEU A 786 2.77 5.14 -7.11
CA LEU A 786 3.57 4.10 -7.78
C LEU A 786 2.92 3.67 -9.09
N ILE A 787 1.64 3.28 -9.07
CA ILE A 787 0.90 2.84 -10.27
C ILE A 787 0.92 3.94 -11.33
N THR A 788 0.46 5.15 -11.01
CA THR A 788 0.42 6.27 -11.97
C THR A 788 1.81 6.67 -12.47
N GLY A 789 2.84 6.50 -11.65
CA GLY A 789 4.22 6.74 -12.06
C GLY A 789 4.79 5.70 -13.03
N ILE A 790 4.28 4.47 -13.06
CA ILE A 790 4.86 3.35 -13.84
C ILE A 790 3.89 2.68 -14.83
N GLU A 791 2.59 2.98 -14.80
CA GLU A 791 1.59 2.33 -15.65
C GLU A 791 1.82 2.59 -17.14
N ALA A 792 2.28 3.79 -17.49
CA ALA A 792 2.60 4.19 -18.87
C ALA A 792 3.95 3.64 -19.39
N VAL A 793 4.66 2.79 -18.63
CA VAL A 793 5.94 2.20 -19.07
C VAL A 793 5.68 0.88 -19.80
N ASP A 794 5.98 0.85 -21.10
CA ASP A 794 5.83 -0.33 -21.97
C ASP A 794 6.83 -1.46 -21.66
N SER A 795 8.06 -1.10 -21.26
CA SER A 795 9.10 -2.06 -20.89
C SER A 795 10.08 -1.43 -19.90
N PHE A 796 10.40 -2.15 -18.83
CA PHE A 796 11.34 -1.69 -17.81
C PHE A 796 12.79 -2.16 -18.06
N GLY A 797 13.13 -2.66 -19.26
CA GLY A 797 14.48 -3.19 -19.57
C GLY A 797 15.63 -2.18 -19.47
N PHE A 798 15.33 -0.89 -19.29
CA PHE A 798 16.31 0.18 -19.01
C PHE A 798 16.56 0.40 -17.51
N VAL A 799 15.76 -0.20 -16.62
CA VAL A 799 15.90 -0.12 -15.16
C VAL A 799 16.87 -1.22 -14.69
N SER A 800 17.81 -0.89 -13.80
CA SER A 800 18.79 -1.87 -13.30
C SER A 800 18.11 -3.00 -12.55
N GLU A 801 18.69 -4.21 -12.60
CA GLU A 801 18.09 -5.42 -12.03
C GLU A 801 17.88 -5.30 -10.51
N GLU A 802 18.79 -4.62 -9.80
CA GLU A 802 18.67 -4.36 -8.37
C GLU A 802 17.59 -3.31 -8.05
N ALA A 803 17.33 -2.37 -8.97
CA ALA A 803 16.28 -1.35 -8.82
C ALA A 803 14.90 -1.95 -9.11
N LEU A 804 14.78 -2.82 -10.12
CA LEU A 804 13.61 -3.65 -10.39
C LEU A 804 13.26 -4.56 -9.21
N SER A 805 14.27 -5.26 -8.67
CA SER A 805 14.11 -6.11 -7.49
C SER A 805 13.54 -5.32 -6.32
N ARG A 806 14.09 -4.13 -6.05
CA ARG A 806 13.62 -3.27 -4.96
C ARG A 806 12.23 -2.65 -5.22
N LEU A 807 11.88 -2.34 -6.46
CA LEU A 807 10.54 -1.85 -6.82
C LEU A 807 9.48 -2.91 -6.55
N LEU A 808 9.69 -4.15 -6.99
CA LEU A 808 8.76 -5.26 -6.73
C LEU A 808 8.65 -5.55 -5.23
N GLN A 809 9.78 -5.55 -4.51
CA GLN A 809 9.82 -5.65 -3.05
C GLN A 809 8.98 -4.55 -2.36
N THR A 810 9.05 -3.32 -2.87
CA THR A 810 8.26 -2.16 -2.39
C THR A 810 6.76 -2.41 -2.60
N ILE A 811 6.35 -2.84 -3.80
CA ILE A 811 4.95 -3.10 -4.15
C ILE A 811 4.36 -4.19 -3.24
N VAL A 812 5.03 -5.34 -3.12
CA VAL A 812 4.62 -6.44 -2.23
C VAL A 812 4.48 -5.95 -0.78
N THR A 813 5.42 -5.13 -0.30
CA THR A 813 5.44 -4.63 1.09
C THR A 813 4.30 -3.66 1.39
N ILE A 814 3.93 -2.80 0.44
CA ILE A 814 2.76 -1.89 0.59
C ILE A 814 1.47 -2.70 0.66
N MET A 815 1.32 -3.67 -0.23
CA MET A 815 0.14 -4.55 -0.33
C MET A 815 0.03 -5.57 0.82
N TRP A 816 1.11 -5.80 1.59
CA TRP A 816 1.23 -6.95 2.49
C TRP A 816 0.13 -7.00 3.57
N GLY A 817 -0.74 -8.01 3.47
CA GLY A 817 -1.84 -8.30 4.38
C GLY A 817 -3.07 -7.39 4.29
N ASP A 818 -3.03 -6.33 3.46
CA ASP A 818 -4.04 -5.27 3.44
C ASP A 818 -5.03 -5.46 2.29
N SER A 819 -6.23 -5.96 2.58
CA SER A 819 -7.22 -6.30 1.55
C SER A 819 -7.75 -5.08 0.79
N SER A 820 -7.76 -3.89 1.40
CA SER A 820 -8.21 -2.65 0.72
C SER A 820 -7.15 -2.18 -0.28
N VAL A 821 -5.88 -2.18 0.13
CA VAL A 821 -4.75 -1.79 -0.73
C VAL A 821 -4.53 -2.81 -1.85
N ILE A 822 -4.71 -4.11 -1.60
CA ILE A 822 -4.65 -5.13 -2.66
C ILE A 822 -5.84 -4.97 -3.63
N ARG A 823 -7.07 -4.69 -3.17
CA ARG A 823 -8.22 -4.46 -4.05
C ARG A 823 -8.01 -3.23 -4.93
N LEU A 824 -7.46 -2.15 -4.37
CA LEU A 824 -7.04 -0.97 -5.13
C LEU A 824 -6.02 -1.33 -6.23
N ALA A 825 -5.03 -2.17 -5.93
CA ALA A 825 -4.07 -2.69 -6.92
C ALA A 825 -4.76 -3.50 -8.03
N LYS A 826 -5.71 -4.37 -7.68
CA LYS A 826 -6.52 -5.17 -8.61
C LYS A 826 -7.40 -4.31 -9.51
N ASN A 827 -8.05 -3.28 -8.95
CA ASN A 827 -8.89 -2.34 -9.70
C ASN A 827 -8.07 -1.52 -10.69
N ARG A 828 -6.83 -1.15 -10.33
CA ARG A 828 -5.86 -0.41 -11.14
C ARG A 828 -4.90 -1.28 -11.97
N ASN A 829 -5.27 -2.53 -12.27
CA ASN A 829 -4.55 -3.44 -13.17
C ASN A 829 -3.05 -3.69 -12.82
N MET A 830 -2.73 -3.76 -11.52
CA MET A 830 -1.37 -4.04 -11.05
C MET A 830 -0.82 -5.37 -11.58
N ALA A 831 -1.67 -6.37 -11.84
CA ALA A 831 -1.25 -7.66 -12.41
C ALA A 831 -0.54 -7.50 -13.76
N ALA A 832 -1.04 -6.63 -14.65
CA ALA A 832 -0.39 -6.35 -15.93
C ALA A 832 0.92 -5.56 -15.78
N ILE A 833 1.02 -4.69 -14.77
CA ILE A 833 2.27 -3.98 -14.43
C ILE A 833 3.31 -4.97 -13.91
N ALA A 834 2.93 -5.87 -13.01
CA ALA A 834 3.78 -6.93 -12.47
C ALA A 834 4.30 -7.87 -13.57
N ALA A 835 3.49 -8.18 -14.58
CA ALA A 835 3.94 -8.93 -15.76
C ALA A 835 5.04 -8.18 -16.54
N ARG A 836 4.87 -6.88 -16.83
CA ARG A 836 5.91 -6.07 -17.51
C ARG A 836 7.19 -5.93 -16.69
N LEU A 837 7.09 -5.88 -15.36
CA LEU A 837 8.24 -5.88 -14.45
C LEU A 837 8.97 -7.24 -14.42
N LYS A 838 8.22 -8.34 -14.45
CA LYS A 838 8.74 -9.72 -14.51
C LYS A 838 9.53 -9.98 -15.80
N ASP A 839 9.04 -9.49 -16.93
CA ASP A 839 9.68 -9.70 -18.24
C ASP A 839 10.97 -8.88 -18.41
N ALA A 840 11.16 -7.83 -17.59
CA ALA A 840 12.36 -6.99 -17.58
C ALA A 840 13.54 -7.56 -16.75
N THR A 841 13.33 -8.63 -15.97
CA THR A 841 14.37 -9.22 -15.10
C THR A 841 14.76 -10.64 -15.53
N GLN A 842 16.02 -11.02 -15.32
CA GLN A 842 16.46 -12.41 -15.53
C GLN A 842 16.50 -13.20 -14.22
N ASN A 843 16.74 -12.53 -13.09
CA ASN A 843 16.76 -13.08 -11.73
C ASN A 843 15.40 -13.69 -11.30
N GLU A 844 15.40 -14.98 -10.94
CA GLU A 844 14.18 -15.70 -10.52
C GLU A 844 13.60 -15.24 -9.18
N THR A 845 14.40 -14.72 -8.24
CA THR A 845 13.90 -14.12 -6.99
C THR A 845 13.07 -12.88 -7.31
N THR A 846 13.52 -12.05 -8.24
CA THR A 846 12.76 -10.88 -8.72
C THR A 846 11.48 -11.31 -9.46
N LYS A 847 11.56 -12.34 -10.33
CA LYS A 847 10.35 -12.91 -10.96
C LYS A 847 9.38 -13.52 -9.95
N SER A 848 9.87 -14.10 -8.85
CA SER A 848 9.02 -14.61 -7.77
C SER A 848 8.19 -13.49 -7.16
N MET A 849 8.81 -12.37 -6.77
CA MET A 849 8.09 -11.21 -6.24
C MET A 849 7.03 -10.67 -7.21
N ALA A 850 7.27 -10.73 -8.52
CA ALA A 850 6.26 -10.37 -9.51
C ALA A 850 5.08 -11.37 -9.59
N ARG A 851 5.34 -12.68 -9.40
CA ARG A 851 4.28 -13.70 -9.24
C ARG A 851 3.49 -13.45 -7.94
N ASP A 852 4.18 -13.15 -6.84
CA ASP A 852 3.58 -12.84 -5.53
C ASP A 852 2.59 -11.65 -5.65
N VAL A 853 2.94 -10.56 -6.34
CA VAL A 853 2.02 -9.43 -6.59
C VAL A 853 0.74 -9.87 -7.31
N VAL A 854 0.86 -10.73 -8.33
CA VAL A 854 -0.29 -11.26 -9.09
C VAL A 854 -1.16 -12.14 -8.19
N GLU A 855 -0.56 -13.07 -7.45
CA GLU A 855 -1.28 -13.94 -6.49
C GLU A 855 -2.01 -13.13 -5.42
N MET A 856 -1.39 -12.08 -4.87
CA MET A 856 -2.06 -11.16 -3.94
C MET A 856 -3.30 -10.54 -4.59
N THR A 857 -3.22 -10.01 -5.82
CA THR A 857 -4.39 -9.42 -6.51
C THR A 857 -5.52 -10.42 -6.80
N HIS A 858 -5.21 -11.72 -6.87
CA HIS A 858 -6.23 -12.78 -7.00
C HIS A 858 -6.82 -13.22 -5.66
N ALA A 859 -6.22 -12.87 -4.53
CA ALA A 859 -6.67 -13.26 -3.20
C ALA A 859 -7.76 -12.34 -2.58
N VAL A 860 -8.21 -11.29 -3.29
CA VAL A 860 -9.19 -10.26 -2.83
C VAL A 860 -10.33 -10.02 -3.81
#